data_AF-V5HS59-F1
#
_entry.id   AF-V5HS59-F1
#
_cell.length_a   1.000
_cell.length_b   1.000
_cell.length_c   1.000
_cell.angle_alpha   90.00
_cell.angle_beta   90.00
_cell.angle_gamma   90.00
#
_symmetry.space_group_name_H-M   'P 1'
#
loop_
_entity.id
_entity.type
_entity.pdbx_description
1 polymer ?
#
loop_
_entity_poly.entity_id
_entity_poly.type
_entity_poly.pdbx_seq_one_letter_code
_entity_poly.pdbx_strand_id
1 'polypeptide(L)'
;GRAYPICNEDPLLVEVVAGGGHKVACDVQLGGAHPSEANQARVQFTVRRAGPCSVSVLLGMVHVRGSPFLKNFLPGRPDPQKTGFIHHSCTVVCTRDLPHHLFLEPRDKYNNPCLVDARADPSDEYSVDIVEVDSSRPVPSSFRWECHPQNSRMALVLSLDKEGCYQVKVSYHGTSLSNGDFHVIVLSKSDMALVQKNVAKKSHNIWYEAKLIAFNSEKLLKPKTVFVYISPKQLTIKEYVLRIIPKRLVTFRLCPSTKFQFRGSNNQDGEPVLLVDDGCQPQVEMVSPERDVIAATFTQFLLKNIGGSETFKDKLEFFYHEVRKLHQKHFHDKLQLKVARDKILESSMKATKSLSTSDWCKNFEIIFLGEQGLDWGGLQREWFEVLCSALFDPENQLFHRFKNDKQGLVHPNPRRPSHLKLKHYEYAGRIVGKCLYESSLGSGYRQLVKARFSRSFLAQLIGLRVHFKYFEQDDPDLYVSKIKYILENDMDDMELYFCEEEYTSTGQLLKTTELVPGGSRIRVDNRNKLLYLDALAQFRLATCVRDEVEHFLKGLNELIPDNLLCIFDENELELLMCGTGQYSIADFKANHTVSGFSFEFRKVLDWFWTAVSNFTEEEMARLLQFTTGCSQLPPGGFAELNPRFHITSAPTFGNLPTAHTCFNQLCLPDYDSYEQFERALRISVNEGTEGFGMI
;
A
#
# COMPACT_ATOMS: atom_id res chain seq x y z
N GLY A 1 -42.55 30.16 -29.34
CA GLY A 1 -42.34 30.62 -27.96
C GLY A 1 -41.74 32.00 -27.99
N ARG A 2 -42.19 32.90 -27.12
CA ARG A 2 -41.55 34.21 -26.90
C ARG A 2 -40.42 34.03 -25.86
N ALA A 3 -39.39 34.87 -25.92
CA ALA A 3 -38.35 34.89 -24.91
C ALA A 3 -38.96 35.22 -23.54
N TYR A 4 -38.53 34.52 -22.49
CA TYR A 4 -38.98 34.73 -21.11
C TYR A 4 -37.81 35.35 -20.33
N PRO A 5 -38.00 36.56 -19.75
CA PRO A 5 -36.99 37.13 -18.86
C PRO A 5 -36.92 36.29 -17.58
N ILE A 6 -35.72 35.98 -17.12
CA ILE A 6 -35.47 35.11 -15.98
C ILE A 6 -34.77 35.88 -14.86
N CYS A 7 -35.19 35.66 -13.62
CA CYS A 7 -34.65 36.31 -12.44
C CYS A 7 -34.50 35.34 -11.27
N ASN A 8 -33.91 35.81 -10.18
CA ASN A 8 -33.61 34.99 -8.99
C ASN A 8 -34.88 34.48 -8.27
N GLU A 9 -36.05 35.07 -8.54
CA GLU A 9 -37.33 34.67 -7.95
C GLU A 9 -38.01 33.55 -8.74
N ASP A 10 -37.54 33.26 -9.96
CA ASP A 10 -38.10 32.22 -10.80
C ASP A 10 -37.66 30.83 -10.34
N PRO A 11 -38.55 29.81 -10.38
CA PRO A 11 -38.24 28.44 -9.99
C PRO A 11 -37.45 27.71 -11.10
N LEU A 12 -36.24 28.19 -11.41
CA LEU A 12 -35.32 27.58 -12.34
C LEU A 12 -34.55 26.44 -11.66
N LEU A 13 -34.64 25.24 -12.22
CA LEU A 13 -33.86 24.08 -11.82
C LEU A 13 -32.99 23.63 -12.99
N VAL A 14 -31.69 23.46 -12.74
CA VAL A 14 -30.77 22.86 -13.69
C VAL A 14 -30.20 21.58 -13.09
N GLU A 15 -30.38 20.47 -13.79
CA GLU A 15 -29.79 19.19 -13.43
C GLU A 15 -28.85 18.72 -14.54
N VAL A 16 -27.59 18.50 -14.21
CA VAL A 16 -26.60 17.91 -15.13
C VAL A 16 -26.34 16.47 -14.71
N VAL A 17 -26.44 15.55 -15.66
CA VAL A 17 -26.19 14.11 -15.45
C VAL A 17 -25.20 13.62 -16.49
N ALA A 18 -24.09 13.01 -16.08
CA ALA A 18 -23.05 12.50 -16.97
C ALA A 18 -22.67 11.04 -16.69
N GLY A 19 -22.11 10.36 -17.70
CA GLY A 19 -21.44 9.07 -17.52
C GLY A 19 -22.35 7.96 -16.98
N GLY A 20 -23.59 7.87 -17.47
CA GLY A 20 -24.51 6.77 -17.13
C GLY A 20 -25.37 6.99 -15.88
N GLY A 21 -25.55 8.24 -15.42
CA GLY A 21 -26.52 8.56 -14.36
C GLY A 21 -25.98 9.36 -13.17
N HIS A 22 -24.70 9.78 -13.22
CA HIS A 22 -24.10 10.55 -12.13
C HIS A 22 -24.47 12.03 -12.22
N LYS A 23 -25.03 12.59 -11.14
CA LYS A 23 -25.27 14.04 -11.05
C LYS A 23 -23.94 14.79 -11.01
N VAL A 24 -23.85 15.85 -11.82
CA VAL A 24 -22.69 16.75 -11.90
C VAL A 24 -23.11 18.08 -11.31
N ALA A 25 -22.30 18.61 -10.39
CA ALA A 25 -22.51 19.96 -9.86
C ALA A 25 -22.36 20.98 -10.99
N CYS A 26 -23.28 21.94 -11.05
CA CYS A 26 -23.25 23.03 -12.01
C CYS A 26 -23.50 24.37 -11.31
N ASP A 27 -22.82 25.40 -11.80
CA ASP A 27 -23.09 26.79 -11.46
C ASP A 27 -24.06 27.39 -12.48
N VAL A 28 -25.04 28.16 -12.01
CA VAL A 28 -26.06 28.79 -12.86
C VAL A 28 -26.04 30.29 -12.61
N GLN A 29 -25.62 31.05 -13.61
CA GLN A 29 -25.57 32.51 -13.56
C GLN A 29 -26.68 33.08 -14.45
N LEU A 30 -27.63 33.78 -13.85
CA LEU A 30 -28.65 34.49 -14.61
C LEU A 30 -28.08 35.79 -15.19
N GLY A 31 -28.62 36.21 -16.33
CA GLY A 31 -28.27 37.48 -16.95
C GLY A 31 -28.60 38.66 -16.03
N GLY A 32 -27.84 39.74 -16.15
CA GLY A 32 -28.02 40.93 -15.33
C GLY A 32 -29.26 41.75 -15.71
N ALA A 33 -29.42 42.90 -15.07
CA ALA A 33 -30.54 43.82 -15.31
C ALA A 33 -30.54 44.49 -16.71
N HIS A 34 -29.53 44.21 -17.54
CA HIS A 34 -29.49 44.72 -18.91
C HIS A 34 -30.55 44.02 -19.78
N PRO A 35 -31.41 44.78 -20.50
CA PRO A 35 -32.49 44.21 -21.31
C PRO A 35 -32.06 43.18 -22.37
N SER A 36 -30.81 43.25 -22.83
CA SER A 36 -30.21 42.31 -23.78
C SER A 36 -29.80 40.96 -23.17
N GLU A 37 -29.71 40.89 -21.84
CA GLU A 37 -29.26 39.72 -21.08
C GLU A 37 -30.35 39.15 -20.19
N ALA A 38 -31.46 39.88 -20.00
CA ALA A 38 -32.55 39.53 -19.09
C ALA A 38 -33.20 38.15 -19.35
N ASN A 39 -33.03 37.56 -20.54
CA ASN A 39 -33.55 36.24 -20.90
C ASN A 39 -32.45 35.17 -21.04
N GLN A 40 -31.27 35.40 -20.45
CA GLN A 40 -30.12 34.50 -20.52
C GLN A 40 -29.85 33.84 -19.17
N ALA A 41 -29.49 32.56 -19.20
CA ALA A 41 -28.92 31.85 -18.07
C ALA A 41 -27.70 31.08 -18.57
N ARG A 42 -26.55 31.27 -17.91
CA ARG A 42 -25.30 30.57 -18.21
C ARG A 42 -25.11 29.44 -17.20
N VAL A 43 -25.13 28.21 -17.70
CA VAL A 43 -24.84 27.02 -16.90
C VAL A 43 -23.38 26.61 -17.15
N GLN A 44 -22.58 26.56 -16.09
CA GLN A 44 -21.18 26.10 -16.14
C GLN A 44 -21.00 24.82 -15.32
N PHE A 45 -20.33 23.83 -15.89
CA PHE A 45 -20.04 22.57 -15.22
C PHE A 45 -18.80 21.91 -15.84
N THR A 46 -18.13 21.05 -15.08
CA THR A 46 -16.99 20.26 -15.55
C THR A 46 -17.37 18.80 -15.64
N VAL A 47 -17.33 18.23 -16.85
CA VAL A 47 -17.55 16.80 -17.06
C VAL A 47 -16.21 16.07 -16.94
N ARG A 48 -16.09 15.20 -15.94
CA ARG A 48 -14.90 14.36 -15.71
C ARG A 48 -15.05 12.93 -16.22
N ARG A 49 -16.25 12.55 -16.66
CA ARG A 49 -16.52 11.22 -17.22
C ARG A 49 -16.83 11.33 -18.70
N ALA A 50 -16.12 10.56 -19.50
CA ALA A 50 -16.47 10.40 -20.91
C ALA A 50 -17.85 9.71 -21.04
N GLY A 51 -18.51 9.97 -22.16
CA GLY A 51 -19.83 9.44 -22.48
C GLY A 51 -20.94 10.50 -22.50
N PRO A 52 -22.21 10.05 -22.51
CA PRO A 52 -23.34 10.94 -22.67
C PRO A 52 -23.54 11.80 -21.42
N CYS A 53 -23.79 13.07 -21.66
CA CYS A 53 -24.15 14.08 -20.68
C CYS A 53 -25.49 14.70 -21.06
N SER A 54 -26.36 14.85 -20.08
CA SER A 54 -27.69 15.45 -20.21
C SER A 54 -27.78 16.66 -19.29
N VAL A 55 -28.23 17.79 -19.84
CA VAL A 55 -28.50 19.02 -19.09
C VAL A 55 -30.00 19.28 -19.15
N SER A 56 -30.69 18.98 -18.06
CA SER A 56 -32.09 19.28 -17.86
C SER A 56 -32.24 20.69 -17.30
N VAL A 57 -33.06 21.52 -17.94
CA VAL A 57 -33.36 22.89 -17.52
C VAL A 57 -34.88 22.98 -17.41
N LEU A 58 -35.36 23.17 -16.19
CA LEU A 58 -36.78 23.20 -15.85
C LEU A 58 -37.14 24.57 -15.27
N LEU A 59 -38.28 25.10 -15.68
CA LEU A 59 -38.89 26.28 -15.07
C LEU A 59 -40.23 25.85 -14.47
N GLY A 60 -40.37 25.96 -13.15
CA GLY A 60 -41.59 25.51 -12.47
C GLY A 60 -41.86 24.01 -12.66
N MET A 61 -40.80 23.19 -12.65
CA MET A 61 -40.83 21.74 -12.91
C MET A 61 -41.21 21.33 -14.35
N VAL A 62 -41.29 22.28 -15.28
CA VAL A 62 -41.54 21.99 -16.71
C VAL A 62 -40.27 22.23 -17.52
N HIS A 63 -39.90 21.28 -18.38
CA HIS A 63 -38.75 21.43 -19.26
C HIS A 63 -38.91 22.64 -20.19
N VAL A 64 -37.86 23.46 -20.26
CA VAL A 64 -37.78 24.49 -21.31
C VAL A 64 -37.63 23.82 -22.67
N ARG A 65 -38.00 24.52 -23.74
CA ARG A 65 -37.92 23.98 -25.10
C ARG A 65 -36.49 23.53 -25.43
N GLY A 66 -36.35 22.27 -25.85
CA GLY A 66 -35.05 21.68 -26.21
C GLY A 66 -34.32 21.01 -25.04
N SER A 67 -34.83 21.16 -23.82
CA SER A 67 -34.37 20.37 -22.68
C SER A 67 -34.97 18.95 -22.72
N PRO A 68 -34.21 17.90 -22.37
CA PRO A 68 -32.79 17.93 -21.99
C PRO A 68 -31.84 18.16 -23.17
N PHE A 69 -30.79 18.95 -22.93
CA PHE A 69 -29.69 19.15 -23.90
C PHE A 69 -28.70 18.01 -23.76
N LEU A 70 -28.47 17.26 -24.85
CA LEU A 70 -27.58 16.11 -24.86
C LEU A 70 -26.24 16.45 -25.50
N LYS A 71 -25.15 16.05 -24.86
CA LYS A 71 -23.79 16.16 -25.41
C LYS A 71 -22.97 14.92 -25.03
N ASN A 72 -22.30 14.32 -26.01
CA ASN A 72 -21.37 13.22 -25.74
C ASN A 72 -19.96 13.78 -25.56
N PHE A 73 -19.33 13.51 -24.42
CA PHE A 73 -17.95 13.90 -24.15
C PHE A 73 -17.02 12.73 -24.47
N LEU A 74 -16.03 12.96 -25.32
CA LEU A 74 -15.00 11.95 -25.59
C LEU A 74 -13.94 11.97 -24.50
N PRO A 75 -13.27 10.83 -24.22
CA PRO A 75 -12.12 10.82 -23.33
C PRO A 75 -11.01 11.72 -23.87
N GLY A 76 -10.20 12.27 -22.97
CA GLY A 76 -9.02 13.03 -23.32
C GLY A 76 -7.91 12.15 -23.93
N ARG A 77 -6.78 12.79 -24.23
CA ARG A 77 -5.54 12.07 -24.57
C ARG A 77 -5.05 11.25 -23.36
N PRO A 78 -4.27 10.18 -23.60
CA PRO A 78 -3.59 9.45 -22.54
C PRO A 78 -2.85 10.38 -21.59
N ASP A 79 -3.02 10.13 -20.30
CA ASP A 79 -2.26 10.72 -19.22
C ASP A 79 -1.25 9.67 -18.73
N PRO A 80 0.06 9.96 -18.73
CA PRO A 80 1.09 9.00 -18.34
C PRO A 80 0.94 8.43 -16.92
N GLN A 81 0.31 9.17 -16.00
CA GLN A 81 0.13 8.73 -14.61
C GLN A 81 -1.06 7.79 -14.45
N LYS A 82 -2.06 7.92 -15.31
CA LYS A 82 -3.26 7.06 -15.33
C LYS A 82 -3.15 5.89 -16.31
N THR A 83 -2.29 6.03 -17.32
CA THR A 83 -1.97 4.99 -18.30
C THR A 83 -0.92 4.06 -17.73
N GLY A 84 -1.18 2.75 -17.79
CA GLY A 84 -0.24 1.76 -17.25
C GLY A 84 -0.50 0.34 -17.76
N PHE A 85 0.47 -0.52 -17.52
CA PHE A 85 0.39 -1.95 -17.83
C PHE A 85 -0.60 -2.65 -16.90
N ILE A 86 -1.42 -3.52 -17.47
CA ILE A 86 -2.36 -4.39 -16.76
C ILE A 86 -1.59 -5.61 -16.26
N HIS A 87 -1.93 -6.11 -15.07
CA HIS A 87 -1.22 -7.23 -14.42
C HIS A 87 0.28 -6.96 -14.28
N HIS A 88 0.61 -5.74 -13.85
CA HIS A 88 1.99 -5.28 -13.72
C HIS A 88 2.80 -6.13 -12.73
N SER A 89 4.07 -6.32 -13.08
CA SER A 89 5.12 -6.90 -12.25
C SER A 89 6.40 -6.10 -12.46
N CYS A 90 7.13 -5.77 -11.40
CA CYS A 90 8.42 -5.09 -11.50
C CYS A 90 9.49 -5.92 -12.25
N THR A 91 9.22 -7.22 -12.46
CA THR A 91 10.07 -8.12 -13.25
C THR A 91 9.22 -9.03 -14.12
N VAL A 92 9.48 -9.03 -15.42
CA VAL A 92 8.86 -9.89 -16.42
C VAL A 92 9.84 -10.99 -16.83
N VAL A 93 9.40 -12.24 -16.87
CA VAL A 93 10.24 -13.35 -17.32
C VAL A 93 9.83 -13.79 -18.73
N CYS A 94 10.75 -13.62 -19.68
CA CYS A 94 10.59 -13.92 -21.09
C CYS A 94 11.44 -15.14 -21.49
N THR A 95 11.12 -15.71 -22.65
CA THR A 95 11.96 -16.73 -23.30
C THR A 95 12.57 -16.11 -24.56
N ARG A 96 13.87 -16.34 -24.78
CA ARG A 96 14.57 -15.87 -25.97
C ARG A 96 13.84 -16.26 -27.26
N ASP A 97 13.77 -15.31 -28.19
CA ASP A 97 13.16 -15.43 -29.52
C ASP A 97 11.63 -15.70 -29.52
N LEU A 98 10.97 -15.64 -28.36
CA LEU A 98 9.52 -15.80 -28.26
C LEU A 98 8.84 -14.46 -27.93
N PRO A 99 7.78 -14.08 -28.66
CA PRO A 99 7.05 -12.86 -28.39
C PRO A 99 6.35 -12.93 -27.03
N HIS A 100 6.50 -11.87 -26.23
CA HIS A 100 5.83 -11.71 -24.94
C HIS A 100 4.93 -10.47 -24.96
N HIS A 101 3.65 -10.64 -24.63
CA HIS A 101 2.65 -9.57 -24.72
C HIS A 101 2.44 -8.90 -23.36
N LEU A 102 2.67 -7.59 -23.30
CA LEU A 102 2.37 -6.74 -22.13
C LEU A 102 1.23 -5.80 -22.50
N PHE A 103 0.04 -6.01 -21.92
CA PHE A 103 -1.12 -5.20 -22.22
C PHE A 103 -1.08 -3.88 -21.45
N LEU A 104 -1.29 -2.78 -22.17
CA LEU A 104 -1.35 -1.41 -21.68
C LEU A 104 -2.78 -0.87 -21.83
N GLU A 105 -3.26 -0.14 -20.82
CA GLU A 105 -4.55 0.55 -20.88
C GLU A 105 -4.34 2.08 -20.86
N PRO A 106 -4.44 2.75 -22.01
CA PRO A 106 -4.38 4.20 -22.08
C PRO A 106 -5.59 4.83 -21.39
N ARG A 107 -5.33 5.75 -20.45
CA ARG A 107 -6.37 6.46 -19.70
C ARG A 107 -6.07 7.94 -19.62
N ASP A 108 -7.12 8.77 -19.72
CA ASP A 108 -6.98 10.21 -19.63
C ASP A 108 -6.78 10.69 -18.18
N LYS A 109 -6.55 12.00 -18.00
CA LYS A 109 -6.34 12.61 -16.68
C LYS A 109 -7.48 12.42 -15.67
N TYR A 110 -8.68 12.05 -16.14
CA TYR A 110 -9.84 11.76 -15.30
C TYR A 110 -10.11 10.25 -15.19
N ASN A 111 -9.12 9.43 -15.57
CA ASN A 111 -9.16 7.98 -15.53
C ASN A 111 -10.17 7.34 -16.51
N ASN A 112 -10.63 8.06 -17.53
CA ASN A 112 -11.46 7.48 -18.58
C ASN A 112 -10.60 6.66 -19.54
N PRO A 113 -11.04 5.47 -19.99
CA PRO A 113 -10.36 4.73 -21.04
C PRO A 113 -10.28 5.59 -22.31
N CYS A 114 -9.07 5.78 -22.83
CA CYS A 114 -8.89 6.50 -24.09
C CYS A 114 -9.38 5.65 -25.26
N LEU A 115 -9.66 6.32 -26.38
CA LEU A 115 -9.92 5.63 -27.63
C LEU A 115 -8.59 5.13 -28.19
N VAL A 116 -8.55 3.86 -28.57
CA VAL A 116 -7.40 3.26 -29.27
C VAL A 116 -7.77 3.11 -30.74
N ASP A 117 -7.05 3.80 -31.60
CA ASP A 117 -7.21 3.67 -33.04
C ASP A 117 -6.42 2.45 -33.54
N ALA A 118 -7.08 1.58 -34.30
CA ALA A 118 -6.46 0.41 -34.92
C ALA A 118 -5.42 0.78 -35.99
N ARG A 119 -5.50 2.00 -36.54
CA ARG A 119 -4.69 2.46 -37.66
C ARG A 119 -3.53 3.36 -37.25
N ALA A 120 -3.54 3.88 -36.03
CA ALA A 120 -2.44 4.67 -35.51
C ALA A 120 -1.28 3.75 -35.11
N ASP A 121 -0.04 4.19 -35.35
CA ASP A 121 1.14 3.55 -34.79
C ASP A 121 1.41 4.18 -33.41
N PRO A 122 1.28 3.41 -32.30
CA PRO A 122 1.56 3.95 -30.98
C PRO A 122 2.98 4.50 -30.82
N SER A 123 3.93 4.10 -31.68
CA SER A 123 5.31 4.60 -31.67
C SER A 123 5.42 6.11 -31.94
N ASP A 124 4.39 6.74 -32.50
CA ASP A 124 4.33 8.20 -32.70
C ASP A 124 4.20 8.97 -31.38
N GLU A 125 3.59 8.34 -30.36
CA GLU A 125 3.31 8.98 -29.07
C GLU A 125 4.03 8.30 -27.90
N TYR A 126 4.27 6.98 -27.99
CA TYR A 126 4.91 6.16 -26.98
C TYR A 126 6.35 5.81 -27.37
N SER A 127 7.29 6.04 -26.46
CA SER A 127 8.68 5.58 -26.57
C SER A 127 8.95 4.41 -25.64
N VAL A 128 9.80 3.48 -26.10
CA VAL A 128 10.23 2.31 -25.34
C VAL A 128 11.75 2.25 -25.39
N ASP A 129 12.38 2.48 -24.24
CA ASP A 129 13.83 2.39 -24.06
C ASP A 129 14.15 1.05 -23.41
N ILE A 130 14.95 0.23 -24.10
CA ILE A 130 15.41 -1.08 -23.60
C ILE A 130 16.93 -1.02 -23.45
N VAL A 131 17.44 -1.28 -22.25
CA VAL A 131 18.86 -1.26 -21.94
C VAL A 131 19.27 -2.57 -21.28
N GLU A 132 20.29 -3.24 -21.82
CA GLU A 132 20.88 -4.41 -21.17
C GLU A 132 21.60 -3.98 -19.87
N VAL A 133 21.20 -4.53 -18.73
CA VAL A 133 21.67 -4.10 -17.40
C VAL A 133 23.18 -4.28 -17.25
N ASP A 134 23.70 -5.42 -17.73
CA ASP A 134 25.09 -5.79 -17.47
C ASP A 134 26.09 -5.00 -18.31
N SER A 135 25.72 -4.63 -19.54
CA SER A 135 26.58 -3.89 -20.46
C SER A 135 26.24 -2.40 -20.56
N SER A 136 25.11 -1.98 -19.99
CA SER A 136 24.51 -0.65 -20.16
C SER A 136 24.30 -0.28 -21.64
N ARG A 137 24.12 -1.27 -22.52
CA ARG A 137 23.93 -1.05 -23.97
C ARG A 137 22.44 -0.97 -24.31
N PRO A 138 22.01 0.05 -25.06
CA PRO A 138 20.67 0.10 -25.64
C PRO A 138 20.43 -1.05 -26.62
N VAL A 139 19.21 -1.60 -26.62
CA VAL A 139 18.77 -2.68 -27.51
C VAL A 139 17.59 -2.18 -28.37
N PRO A 140 17.87 -1.53 -29.52
CA PRO A 140 16.80 -1.04 -30.39
C PRO A 140 16.06 -2.18 -31.07
N SER A 141 14.82 -1.92 -31.51
CA SER A 141 14.05 -2.81 -32.41
C SER A 141 13.66 -4.18 -31.86
N SER A 142 13.65 -4.37 -30.54
CA SER A 142 13.24 -5.63 -29.89
C SER A 142 11.78 -5.63 -29.42
N PHE A 143 10.95 -4.76 -29.98
CA PHE A 143 9.53 -4.67 -29.64
C PHE A 143 8.67 -4.24 -30.83
N ARG A 144 7.37 -4.46 -30.71
CA ARG A 144 6.33 -3.86 -31.56
C ARG A 144 5.07 -3.56 -30.74
N TRP A 145 4.21 -2.70 -31.27
CA TRP A 145 2.89 -2.43 -30.70
C TRP A 145 1.78 -3.20 -31.42
N GLU A 146 0.78 -3.64 -30.66
CA GLU A 146 -0.45 -4.22 -31.20
C GLU A 146 -1.66 -3.48 -30.59
N CYS A 147 -2.57 -2.98 -31.42
CA CYS A 147 -3.76 -2.24 -30.95
C CYS A 147 -4.97 -3.17 -30.79
N HIS A 148 -5.70 -3.02 -29.67
CA HIS A 148 -6.91 -3.76 -29.35
C HIS A 148 -8.09 -2.80 -29.07
N PRO A 149 -8.70 -2.19 -30.11
CA PRO A 149 -9.74 -1.16 -29.96
C PRO A 149 -11.00 -1.63 -29.23
N GLN A 150 -11.36 -2.92 -29.33
CA GLN A 150 -12.60 -3.43 -28.71
C GLN A 150 -12.58 -3.27 -27.19
N ASN A 151 -11.39 -3.26 -26.60
CA ASN A 151 -11.18 -3.18 -25.16
C ASN A 151 -10.51 -1.87 -24.73
N SER A 152 -10.33 -0.90 -25.64
CA SER A 152 -9.53 0.32 -25.40
C SER A 152 -8.12 0.01 -24.86
N ARG A 153 -7.46 -1.02 -25.43
CA ARG A 153 -6.13 -1.47 -24.99
C ARG A 153 -5.14 -1.49 -26.15
N MET A 154 -3.86 -1.46 -25.82
CA MET A 154 -2.77 -1.80 -26.73
C MET A 154 -1.84 -2.80 -26.04
N ALA A 155 -0.95 -3.44 -26.77
CA ALA A 155 0.03 -4.38 -26.24
C ALA A 155 1.42 -4.02 -26.72
N LEU A 156 2.37 -3.92 -25.79
CA LEU A 156 3.79 -3.92 -26.07
C LEU A 156 4.24 -5.37 -26.20
N VAL A 157 4.65 -5.77 -27.40
CA VAL A 157 5.12 -7.12 -27.69
C VAL A 157 6.64 -7.11 -27.72
N LEU A 158 7.27 -7.68 -26.70
CA LEU A 158 8.72 -7.80 -26.61
C LEU A 158 9.22 -9.07 -27.31
N SER A 159 10.34 -8.99 -28.02
CA SER A 159 11.02 -10.12 -28.66
C SER A 159 12.52 -9.88 -28.62
N LEU A 160 13.17 -10.40 -27.58
CA LEU A 160 14.60 -10.26 -27.32
C LEU A 160 15.33 -11.54 -27.77
N ASP A 161 16.42 -11.36 -28.50
CA ASP A 161 17.23 -12.41 -29.14
C ASP A 161 18.45 -12.83 -28.32
N LYS A 162 18.70 -12.15 -27.20
CA LYS A 162 19.81 -12.43 -26.29
C LYS A 162 19.30 -12.70 -24.88
N GLU A 163 19.96 -13.63 -24.21
CA GLU A 163 19.71 -13.97 -22.80
C GLU A 163 20.35 -12.93 -21.89
N GLY A 164 19.69 -12.63 -20.77
CA GLY A 164 20.18 -11.64 -19.82
C GLY A 164 19.06 -10.86 -19.12
N CYS A 165 19.43 -9.82 -18.40
CA CYS A 165 18.51 -8.90 -17.75
C CYS A 165 18.52 -7.54 -18.45
N TYR A 166 17.33 -6.99 -18.69
CA TYR A 166 17.11 -5.72 -19.38
C TYR A 166 16.27 -4.79 -18.54
N GLN A 167 16.62 -3.51 -18.50
CA GLN A 167 15.73 -2.46 -18.03
C GLN A 167 14.85 -2.00 -19.19
N VAL A 168 13.54 -1.94 -18.98
CA VAL A 168 12.59 -1.40 -19.94
C VAL A 168 11.92 -0.18 -19.34
N LYS A 169 11.95 0.93 -20.08
CA LYS A 169 11.28 2.19 -19.73
C LYS A 169 10.31 2.57 -20.83
N VAL A 170 9.04 2.74 -20.48
CA VAL A 170 7.99 3.15 -21.41
C VAL A 170 7.49 4.54 -21.04
N SER A 171 7.43 5.42 -22.02
CA SER A 171 7.02 6.81 -21.84
C SER A 171 5.99 7.23 -22.89
N TYR A 172 5.13 8.18 -22.53
CA TYR A 172 4.17 8.84 -23.43
C TYR A 172 4.55 10.32 -23.57
N HIS A 173 4.80 10.78 -24.80
CA HIS A 173 5.34 12.11 -25.11
C HIS A 173 6.52 12.53 -24.20
N GLY A 174 7.47 11.60 -23.99
CA GLY A 174 8.65 11.82 -23.17
C GLY A 174 8.44 11.76 -21.65
N THR A 175 7.21 11.53 -21.18
CA THR A 175 6.92 11.31 -19.76
C THR A 175 6.75 9.83 -19.46
N SER A 176 7.52 9.29 -18.52
CA SER A 176 7.42 7.89 -18.10
C SER A 176 6.03 7.55 -17.56
N LEU A 177 5.54 6.37 -17.96
CA LEU A 177 4.29 5.83 -17.45
C LEU A 177 4.43 5.44 -15.97
N SER A 178 3.33 5.46 -15.20
CA SER A 178 3.36 5.22 -13.75
C SER A 178 3.94 3.86 -13.34
N ASN A 179 3.78 2.84 -14.17
CA ASN A 179 4.38 1.51 -14.01
C ASN A 179 5.15 1.08 -15.27
N GLY A 180 5.72 2.07 -15.97
CA GLY A 180 6.45 1.87 -17.22
C GLY A 180 7.93 1.52 -17.04
N ASP A 181 8.44 1.45 -15.82
CA ASP A 181 9.84 1.16 -15.50
C ASP A 181 9.95 -0.21 -14.81
N PHE A 182 10.45 -1.22 -15.53
CA PHE A 182 10.50 -2.61 -15.05
C PHE A 182 11.68 -3.39 -15.66
N HIS A 183 12.03 -4.51 -15.02
CA HIS A 183 13.06 -5.41 -15.52
C HIS A 183 12.45 -6.52 -16.39
N VAL A 184 13.19 -6.97 -17.40
CA VAL A 184 12.87 -8.15 -18.20
C VAL A 184 14.03 -9.13 -18.12
N ILE A 185 13.76 -10.33 -17.63
CA ILE A 185 14.71 -11.44 -17.63
C ILE A 185 14.42 -12.32 -18.83
N VAL A 186 15.36 -12.45 -19.75
CA VAL A 186 15.25 -13.30 -20.93
C VAL A 186 16.04 -14.57 -20.70
N LEU A 187 15.33 -15.70 -20.66
CA LEU A 187 15.93 -17.01 -20.43
C LEU A 187 16.02 -17.83 -21.72
N SER A 188 16.97 -18.76 -21.74
CA SER A 188 16.98 -19.85 -22.71
C SER A 188 15.71 -20.70 -22.60
N LYS A 189 15.36 -21.46 -23.64
CA LYS A 189 14.22 -22.40 -23.60
C LYS A 189 14.42 -23.48 -22.51
N SER A 190 15.66 -23.92 -22.30
CA SER A 190 16.01 -24.89 -21.26
C SER A 190 15.84 -24.32 -19.85
N ASP A 191 16.29 -23.08 -19.62
CA ASP A 191 16.19 -22.46 -18.30
C ASP A 191 14.75 -22.09 -17.97
N MET A 192 14.00 -21.58 -18.94
CA MET A 192 12.56 -21.38 -18.75
C MET A 192 11.85 -22.69 -18.38
N ALA A 193 12.16 -23.79 -19.05
CA ALA A 193 11.60 -25.10 -18.72
C ALA A 193 12.01 -25.56 -17.30
N LEU A 194 13.24 -25.28 -16.87
CA LEU A 194 13.71 -25.53 -15.51
C LEU A 194 12.94 -24.71 -14.48
N VAL A 195 12.77 -23.41 -14.69
CA VAL A 195 11.99 -22.50 -13.84
C VAL A 195 10.55 -23.00 -13.71
N GLN A 196 9.88 -23.27 -14.83
CA GLN A 196 8.51 -23.79 -14.85
C GLN A 196 8.39 -25.12 -14.08
N LYS A 197 9.34 -26.03 -14.28
CA LYS A 197 9.40 -27.30 -13.54
C LYS A 197 9.60 -27.07 -12.03
N ASN A 198 10.45 -26.12 -11.65
CA ASN A 198 10.70 -25.78 -10.24
C ASN A 198 9.45 -25.18 -9.58
N VAL A 199 8.77 -24.26 -10.25
CA VAL A 199 7.56 -23.58 -9.74
C VAL A 199 6.33 -24.52 -9.69
N ALA A 200 6.30 -25.52 -10.58
CA ALA A 200 5.27 -26.57 -10.56
C ALA A 200 5.51 -27.62 -9.48
N LYS A 201 6.77 -27.89 -9.10
CA LYS A 201 7.10 -28.85 -8.04
C LYS A 201 6.62 -28.34 -6.68
N LYS A 202 6.03 -29.23 -5.88
CA LYS A 202 5.72 -28.99 -4.45
C LYS A 202 6.94 -29.16 -3.52
N SER A 203 8.15 -29.39 -4.06
CA SER A 203 9.33 -29.75 -3.26
C SER A 203 10.12 -28.52 -2.79
N HIS A 204 10.68 -28.58 -1.59
CA HIS A 204 11.46 -27.51 -0.95
C HIS A 204 12.98 -27.53 -1.23
N ASN A 205 13.45 -28.36 -2.17
CA ASN A 205 14.88 -28.58 -2.42
C ASN A 205 15.40 -27.88 -3.69
N ILE A 206 14.82 -26.74 -4.08
CA ILE A 206 15.37 -25.93 -5.17
C ILE A 206 16.51 -25.11 -4.57
N TRP A 207 17.72 -25.26 -5.10
CA TRP A 207 18.88 -24.50 -4.66
C TRP A 207 19.83 -24.22 -5.82
N TYR A 208 20.60 -23.14 -5.67
CA TYR A 208 21.58 -22.65 -6.63
C TYR A 208 22.87 -22.30 -5.91
N GLU A 209 24.02 -22.45 -6.59
CA GLU A 209 25.30 -22.01 -6.05
C GLU A 209 25.56 -20.54 -6.41
N ALA A 210 26.09 -19.76 -5.46
CA ALA A 210 26.46 -18.37 -5.65
C ALA A 210 27.70 -18.02 -4.81
N LYS A 211 28.36 -16.90 -5.12
CA LYS A 211 29.37 -16.31 -4.26
C LYS A 211 28.81 -15.05 -3.59
N LEU A 212 28.79 -15.04 -2.26
CA LEU A 212 28.47 -13.87 -1.45
C LEU A 212 29.64 -12.87 -1.52
N ILE A 213 29.36 -11.62 -1.88
CA ILE A 213 30.37 -10.55 -2.02
C ILE A 213 30.18 -9.40 -1.04
N ALA A 214 28.96 -9.13 -0.58
CA ALA A 214 28.68 -8.19 0.49
C ALA A 214 27.54 -8.70 1.37
N PHE A 215 27.58 -8.36 2.65
CA PHE A 215 26.56 -8.72 3.63
C PHE A 215 26.33 -7.53 4.55
N ASN A 216 25.07 -7.11 4.69
CA ASN A 216 24.68 -5.91 5.44
C ASN A 216 25.40 -4.64 4.94
N SER A 217 25.48 -4.47 3.62
CA SER A 217 26.20 -3.38 2.96
C SER A 217 27.72 -3.30 3.24
N GLU A 218 28.28 -4.28 3.96
CA GLU A 218 29.73 -4.44 4.12
C GLU A 218 30.30 -5.39 3.07
N LYS A 219 31.26 -4.90 2.28
CA LYS A 219 31.97 -5.72 1.29
C LYS A 219 32.87 -6.74 2.00
N LEU A 220 32.80 -8.00 1.57
CA LEU A 220 33.68 -9.05 2.05
C LEU A 220 35.06 -8.93 1.41
N LEU A 221 36.11 -9.13 2.22
CA LEU A 221 37.50 -9.18 1.73
C LEU A 221 37.72 -10.28 0.68
N LYS A 222 36.99 -11.39 0.79
CA LYS A 222 37.00 -12.50 -0.16
C LYS A 222 35.58 -13.03 -0.35
N PRO A 223 35.14 -13.28 -1.60
CA PRO A 223 33.85 -13.90 -1.85
C PRO A 223 33.74 -15.27 -1.18
N LYS A 224 32.54 -15.61 -0.66
CA LYS A 224 32.27 -16.90 -0.01
C LYS A 224 31.24 -17.70 -0.80
N THR A 225 31.49 -18.98 -1.04
CA THR A 225 30.49 -19.86 -1.63
C THR A 225 29.29 -20.01 -0.70
N VAL A 226 28.11 -19.72 -1.23
CA VAL A 226 26.82 -19.85 -0.56
C VAL A 226 25.83 -20.58 -1.46
N PHE A 227 24.79 -21.11 -0.86
CA PHE A 227 23.71 -21.83 -1.54
C PHE A 227 22.39 -21.12 -1.30
N VAL A 228 21.73 -20.75 -2.40
CA VAL A 228 20.48 -20.00 -2.41
C VAL A 228 19.33 -20.96 -2.60
N TYR A 229 18.56 -21.21 -1.54
CA TYR A 229 17.39 -22.08 -1.57
C TYR A 229 16.14 -21.26 -1.81
N ILE A 230 15.30 -21.65 -2.77
CA ILE A 230 14.05 -20.96 -3.09
C ILE A 230 12.88 -21.91 -2.88
N SER A 231 11.83 -21.42 -2.26
CA SER A 231 10.58 -22.17 -2.03
C SER A 231 9.39 -21.24 -2.21
N PRO A 232 8.16 -21.76 -2.32
CA PRO A 232 6.96 -20.93 -2.40
C PRO A 232 6.74 -19.98 -1.21
N LYS A 233 7.50 -20.11 -0.11
CA LYS A 233 7.34 -19.27 1.10
C LYS A 233 8.50 -18.32 1.35
N GLN A 234 9.71 -18.67 0.89
CA GLN A 234 10.94 -17.98 1.31
C GLN A 234 12.12 -18.29 0.40
N LEU A 235 13.09 -17.37 0.42
CA LEU A 235 14.44 -17.51 -0.10
C LEU A 235 15.42 -17.60 1.07
N THR A 236 16.24 -18.64 1.13
CA THR A 236 17.18 -18.87 2.24
C THR A 236 18.60 -19.01 1.71
N ILE A 237 19.53 -18.23 2.26
CA ILE A 237 20.95 -18.29 1.89
C ILE A 237 21.71 -19.04 3.00
N LYS A 238 22.47 -20.07 2.61
CA LYS A 238 23.25 -20.91 3.53
C LYS A 238 24.72 -20.98 3.11
N GLU A 239 25.63 -20.95 4.07
CA GLU A 239 27.03 -21.36 3.90
C GLU A 239 27.23 -22.77 4.47
N TYR A 240 28.21 -23.53 3.98
CA TYR A 240 28.56 -24.84 4.56
C TYR A 240 29.89 -24.77 5.29
N VAL A 241 29.85 -24.91 6.61
CA VAL A 241 31.02 -24.98 7.47
C VAL A 241 31.63 -26.38 7.35
N LEU A 242 32.94 -26.45 7.11
CA LEU A 242 33.67 -27.71 6.86
C LEU A 242 33.07 -28.57 5.74
N ARG A 243 32.35 -27.96 4.78
CA ARG A 243 31.64 -28.61 3.66
C ARG A 243 30.51 -29.58 4.05
N ILE A 244 30.18 -29.71 5.34
CA ILE A 244 29.20 -30.70 5.83
C ILE A 244 28.09 -30.05 6.65
N ILE A 245 28.39 -29.00 7.41
CA ILE A 245 27.43 -28.40 8.35
C ILE A 245 26.77 -27.18 7.70
N PRO A 246 25.47 -27.23 7.35
CA PRO A 246 24.77 -26.08 6.80
C PRO A 246 24.56 -25.02 7.88
N LYS A 247 25.08 -23.82 7.65
CA LYS A 247 24.83 -22.63 8.46
C LYS A 247 23.97 -21.65 7.67
N ARG A 248 22.76 -21.38 8.17
CA ARG A 248 21.86 -20.38 7.59
C ARG A 248 22.42 -18.98 7.86
N LEU A 249 22.60 -18.19 6.81
CA LEU A 249 23.03 -16.79 6.91
C LEU A 249 21.84 -15.86 7.06
N VAL A 250 20.88 -15.96 6.14
CA VAL A 250 19.70 -15.10 6.09
C VAL A 250 18.52 -15.82 5.45
N THR A 251 17.30 -15.38 5.73
CA THR A 251 16.08 -15.86 5.09
C THR A 251 15.15 -14.70 4.81
N PHE A 252 14.87 -14.48 3.53
CA PHE A 252 13.90 -13.52 3.04
C PHE A 252 12.57 -14.22 2.83
N ARG A 253 11.47 -13.57 3.18
CA ARG A 253 10.16 -14.09 2.77
C ARG A 253 10.00 -13.91 1.26
N LEU A 254 9.23 -14.80 0.64
CA LEU A 254 8.79 -14.63 -0.73
C LEU A 254 7.49 -13.81 -0.75
N CYS A 255 7.63 -12.49 -0.79
CA CYS A 255 6.57 -11.49 -0.78
C CYS A 255 6.98 -10.24 -1.57
N PRO A 256 6.05 -9.35 -1.93
CA PRO A 256 6.35 -8.16 -2.74
C PRO A 256 7.39 -7.21 -2.14
N SER A 257 7.55 -7.20 -0.81
CA SER A 257 8.56 -6.38 -0.10
C SER A 257 10.00 -6.86 -0.32
N THR A 258 10.21 -8.11 -0.73
CA THR A 258 11.56 -8.63 -1.03
C THR A 258 11.92 -8.27 -2.46
N LYS A 259 12.79 -7.28 -2.63
CA LYS A 259 13.21 -6.71 -3.91
C LYS A 259 14.53 -7.30 -4.39
N PHE A 260 14.61 -7.49 -5.71
CA PHE A 260 15.83 -7.89 -6.40
C PHE A 260 16.32 -6.68 -7.20
N GLN A 261 17.58 -6.30 -7.00
CA GLN A 261 18.23 -5.29 -7.82
C GLN A 261 19.35 -5.93 -8.63
N PHE A 262 19.32 -5.69 -9.94
CA PHE A 262 20.32 -6.19 -10.88
C PHE A 262 21.39 -5.12 -11.06
N ARG A 263 22.65 -5.47 -10.80
CA ARG A 263 23.79 -4.58 -11.03
C ARG A 263 24.73 -5.23 -12.03
N GLY A 264 25.29 -4.41 -12.93
CA GLY A 264 26.26 -4.86 -13.91
C GLY A 264 27.58 -5.33 -13.28
N SER A 265 28.45 -5.86 -14.12
CA SER A 265 29.70 -6.54 -13.73
C SER A 265 30.77 -5.55 -13.22
N ASN A 266 30.70 -5.16 -11.94
CA ASN A 266 31.70 -4.29 -11.29
C ASN A 266 32.68 -5.04 -10.36
N ASN A 267 32.78 -6.37 -10.47
CA ASN A 267 33.68 -7.19 -9.65
C ASN A 267 34.88 -7.74 -10.44
N GLN A 268 35.90 -8.24 -9.73
CA GLN A 268 37.13 -8.79 -10.31
C GLN A 268 36.92 -10.01 -11.23
N ASP A 269 35.76 -10.69 -11.12
CA ASP A 269 35.44 -11.92 -11.85
C ASP A 269 34.54 -11.66 -13.08
N GLY A 270 34.04 -10.44 -13.31
CA GLY A 270 33.17 -10.08 -14.44
C GLY A 270 31.74 -10.63 -14.35
N GLU A 271 31.36 -11.25 -13.23
CA GLU A 271 30.05 -11.90 -13.06
C GLU A 271 28.95 -10.89 -12.70
N PRO A 272 27.70 -11.09 -13.17
CA PRO A 272 26.61 -10.19 -12.85
C PRO A 272 26.21 -10.24 -11.37
N VAL A 273 25.88 -9.08 -10.79
CA VAL A 273 25.58 -8.94 -9.35
C VAL A 273 24.07 -8.92 -9.13
N LEU A 274 23.61 -9.65 -8.12
CA LEU A 274 22.25 -9.63 -7.61
C LEU A 274 22.25 -9.19 -6.15
N LEU A 275 21.51 -8.12 -5.89
CA LEU A 275 21.23 -7.62 -4.55
C LEU A 275 19.82 -8.04 -4.14
N VAL A 276 19.70 -8.59 -2.94
CA VAL A 276 18.42 -8.97 -2.32
C VAL A 276 18.23 -8.16 -1.05
N ASP A 277 17.09 -7.50 -0.94
CA ASP A 277 16.73 -6.64 0.18
C ASP A 277 15.22 -6.71 0.44
N ASP A 278 14.82 -6.73 1.71
CA ASP A 278 13.42 -6.63 2.14
C ASP A 278 13.22 -5.53 3.20
N GLY A 279 14.24 -4.69 3.42
CA GLY A 279 14.25 -3.65 4.45
C GLY A 279 14.30 -4.17 5.89
N CYS A 280 14.29 -5.49 6.10
CA CYS A 280 14.17 -6.13 7.42
C CYS A 280 15.37 -7.04 7.75
N GLN A 281 15.88 -7.75 6.75
CA GLN A 281 17.02 -8.63 6.85
C GLN A 281 18.30 -7.90 6.40
N PRO A 282 19.49 -8.36 6.82
CA PRO A 282 20.73 -7.87 6.28
C PRO A 282 20.73 -7.98 4.75
N GLN A 283 20.95 -6.85 4.08
CA GLN A 283 21.05 -6.78 2.63
C GLN A 283 22.16 -7.73 2.13
N VAL A 284 21.88 -8.48 1.07
CA VAL A 284 22.84 -9.44 0.51
C VAL A 284 23.18 -9.08 -0.92
N GLU A 285 24.48 -8.98 -1.22
CA GLU A 285 24.99 -8.92 -2.58
C GLU A 285 25.73 -10.21 -2.92
N MET A 286 25.34 -10.83 -4.04
CA MET A 286 25.92 -12.09 -4.51
C MET A 286 26.11 -12.10 -6.03
N VAL A 287 26.99 -12.97 -6.49
CA VAL A 287 27.25 -13.23 -7.91
C VAL A 287 27.00 -14.71 -8.20
N SER A 288 26.39 -15.02 -9.33
CA SER A 288 26.11 -16.39 -9.75
C SER A 288 25.97 -16.43 -11.27
N PRO A 289 26.52 -17.46 -11.94
CA PRO A 289 26.24 -17.70 -13.36
C PRO A 289 24.75 -18.01 -13.61
N GLU A 290 24.02 -18.44 -12.57
CA GLU A 290 22.58 -18.72 -12.61
C GLU A 290 21.74 -17.55 -12.06
N ARG A 291 22.28 -16.33 -11.99
CA ARG A 291 21.60 -15.13 -11.46
C ARG A 291 20.18 -14.99 -11.99
N ASP A 292 20.03 -15.05 -13.30
CA ASP A 292 18.77 -14.80 -13.99
C ASP A 292 17.76 -15.92 -13.75
N VAL A 293 18.23 -17.16 -13.59
CA VAL A 293 17.39 -18.33 -13.24
C VAL A 293 16.92 -18.24 -11.78
N ILE A 294 17.79 -17.82 -10.87
CA ILE A 294 17.45 -17.55 -9.45
C ILE A 294 16.35 -16.49 -9.38
N ALA A 295 16.56 -15.36 -10.05
CA ALA A 295 15.61 -14.25 -10.11
C ALA A 295 14.27 -14.66 -10.73
N ALA A 296 14.30 -15.29 -11.91
CA ALA A 296 13.09 -15.77 -12.57
C ALA A 296 12.31 -16.78 -11.72
N THR A 297 13.00 -17.69 -11.01
CA THR A 297 12.35 -18.66 -10.12
C THR A 297 11.66 -17.96 -8.95
N PHE A 298 12.31 -16.97 -8.33
CA PHE A 298 11.72 -16.16 -7.28
C PHE A 298 10.49 -15.40 -7.80
N THR A 299 10.62 -14.65 -8.90
CA THR A 299 9.54 -13.87 -9.52
C THR A 299 8.33 -14.73 -9.87
N GLN A 300 8.54 -15.91 -10.47
CA GLN A 300 7.43 -16.79 -10.85
C GLN A 300 6.69 -17.38 -9.64
N PHE A 301 7.40 -17.73 -8.56
CA PHE A 301 6.74 -18.10 -7.31
C PHE A 301 5.95 -16.91 -6.72
N LEU A 302 6.52 -15.70 -6.77
CA LEU A 302 5.88 -14.51 -6.23
C LEU A 302 4.58 -14.20 -6.97
N LEU A 303 4.63 -14.13 -8.29
CA LEU A 303 3.46 -13.91 -9.15
C LEU A 303 2.38 -14.96 -8.90
N LYS A 304 2.76 -16.24 -8.77
CA LYS A 304 1.82 -17.32 -8.44
C LYS A 304 1.16 -17.13 -7.07
N ASN A 305 1.87 -16.57 -6.09
CA ASN A 305 1.35 -16.34 -4.75
C ASN A 305 0.44 -15.11 -4.65
N ILE A 306 0.64 -14.09 -5.48
CA ILE A 306 -0.10 -12.82 -5.42
C ILE A 306 -1.24 -12.72 -6.46
N GLY A 307 -1.48 -13.78 -7.24
CA GLY A 307 -2.52 -13.78 -8.27
C GLY A 307 -2.10 -13.20 -9.61
N GLY A 308 -0.80 -13.03 -9.85
CA GLY A 308 -0.22 -12.65 -11.13
C GLY A 308 -0.01 -11.15 -11.35
N SER A 309 -0.27 -10.32 -10.33
CA SER A 309 -0.13 -8.86 -10.42
C SER A 309 0.27 -8.25 -9.08
N GLU A 310 1.07 -7.20 -9.13
CA GLU A 310 1.54 -6.48 -7.94
C GLU A 310 0.60 -5.34 -7.51
N THR A 311 -0.45 -5.03 -8.28
CA THR A 311 -1.38 -3.95 -7.91
C THR A 311 -2.24 -4.35 -6.70
N PHE A 312 -2.51 -3.39 -5.81
CA PHE A 312 -3.38 -3.62 -4.64
C PHE A 312 -4.75 -4.18 -5.04
N LYS A 313 -5.36 -3.64 -6.10
CA LYS A 313 -6.65 -4.09 -6.60
C LYS A 313 -6.63 -5.56 -7.02
N ASP A 314 -5.64 -5.98 -7.78
CA ASP A 314 -5.55 -7.37 -8.25
C ASP A 314 -5.24 -8.33 -7.09
N LYS A 315 -4.33 -7.93 -6.17
CA LYS A 315 -4.08 -8.67 -4.92
C LYS A 315 -5.35 -8.83 -4.09
N LEU A 316 -6.14 -7.77 -3.97
CA LEU A 316 -7.42 -7.76 -3.24
C LEU A 316 -8.44 -8.71 -3.87
N GLU A 317 -8.60 -8.66 -5.20
CA GLU A 317 -9.49 -9.56 -5.94
C GLU A 317 -9.07 -11.03 -5.79
N PHE A 318 -7.76 -11.29 -5.89
CA PHE A 318 -7.17 -12.62 -5.67
C PHE A 318 -7.38 -13.11 -4.23
N PHE A 319 -7.10 -12.27 -3.23
CA PHE A 319 -7.34 -12.57 -1.81
C PHE A 319 -8.79 -12.97 -1.56
N TYR A 320 -9.74 -12.14 -2.01
CA TYR A 320 -11.16 -12.45 -1.83
C TYR A 320 -11.58 -13.72 -2.59
N HIS A 321 -11.01 -13.99 -3.76
CA HIS A 321 -11.25 -15.23 -4.48
C HIS A 321 -10.80 -16.45 -3.66
N GLU A 322 -9.57 -16.45 -3.14
CA GLU A 322 -9.05 -17.59 -2.36
C GLU A 322 -9.79 -17.76 -1.02
N VAL A 323 -10.22 -16.68 -0.36
CA VAL A 323 -11.05 -16.75 0.85
C VAL A 323 -12.42 -17.39 0.55
N ARG A 324 -13.10 -16.97 -0.52
CA ARG A 324 -14.38 -17.59 -0.93
C ARG A 324 -14.22 -19.07 -1.26
N LYS A 325 -13.15 -19.41 -1.98
CA LYS A 325 -12.83 -20.79 -2.37
C LYS A 325 -12.54 -21.68 -1.17
N LEU A 326 -11.82 -21.17 -0.16
CA LEU A 326 -11.57 -21.88 1.09
C LEU A 326 -12.90 -22.24 1.79
N HIS A 327 -13.83 -21.29 1.85
CA HIS A 327 -15.08 -21.43 2.58
C HIS A 327 -16.27 -21.88 1.72
N GLN A 328 -16.04 -22.32 0.48
CA GLN A 328 -17.09 -22.67 -0.48
C GLN A 328 -18.06 -23.77 -0.01
N LYS A 329 -17.67 -24.55 1.02
CA LYS A 329 -18.48 -25.62 1.60
C LYS A 329 -19.33 -25.16 2.79
N HIS A 330 -19.11 -23.95 3.29
CA HIS A 330 -19.87 -23.39 4.41
C HIS A 330 -21.08 -22.62 3.88
N PHE A 331 -22.25 -22.91 4.43
CA PHE A 331 -23.47 -22.19 4.09
C PHE A 331 -23.47 -20.83 4.78
N HIS A 332 -23.92 -19.81 4.05
CA HIS A 332 -24.07 -18.45 4.57
C HIS A 332 -25.52 -18.19 5.00
N ASP A 333 -26.13 -19.15 5.69
CA ASP A 333 -27.48 -19.02 6.28
C ASP A 333 -27.45 -18.11 7.51
N LYS A 334 -28.62 -17.65 7.96
CA LYS A 334 -28.72 -16.72 9.09
C LYS A 334 -28.41 -17.41 10.42
N LEU A 335 -27.65 -16.73 11.27
CA LEU A 335 -27.40 -17.09 12.66
C LEU A 335 -27.71 -15.91 13.58
N GLN A 336 -28.69 -16.05 14.46
CA GLN A 336 -29.09 -14.99 15.38
C GLN A 336 -28.13 -14.85 16.56
N LEU A 337 -27.66 -13.63 16.80
CA LEU A 337 -26.84 -13.27 17.96
C LEU A 337 -27.55 -12.20 18.80
N LYS A 338 -27.81 -12.53 20.06
CA LYS A 338 -28.40 -11.60 21.03
C LYS A 338 -27.30 -10.94 21.85
N VAL A 339 -27.19 -9.63 21.75
CA VAL A 339 -26.11 -8.85 22.35
C VAL A 339 -26.66 -7.65 23.13
N ALA A 340 -25.93 -7.22 24.16
CA ALA A 340 -26.31 -6.08 25.00
C ALA A 340 -25.37 -4.92 24.67
N ARG A 341 -25.90 -3.76 24.25
CA ARG A 341 -25.11 -2.62 23.78
C ARG A 341 -24.20 -2.05 24.87
N ASP A 342 -24.72 -1.93 26.08
CA ASP A 342 -24.00 -1.48 27.29
C ASP A 342 -22.86 -2.41 27.70
N LYS A 343 -22.89 -3.68 27.25
CA LYS A 343 -21.86 -4.70 27.50
C LYS A 343 -21.44 -5.38 26.20
N ILE A 344 -21.16 -4.58 25.18
CA ILE A 344 -20.96 -5.07 23.81
C ILE A 344 -19.89 -6.17 23.73
N LEU A 345 -18.74 -5.98 24.37
CA LEU A 345 -17.63 -6.93 24.33
C LEU A 345 -17.98 -8.24 25.05
N GLU A 346 -18.43 -8.16 26.30
CA GLU A 346 -18.73 -9.33 27.13
C GLU A 346 -19.89 -10.15 26.53
N SER A 347 -20.98 -9.48 26.12
CA SER A 347 -22.16 -10.15 25.57
C SER A 347 -21.87 -10.79 24.21
N SER A 348 -21.08 -10.14 23.35
CA SER A 348 -20.68 -10.70 22.06
C SER A 348 -19.74 -11.89 22.19
N MET A 349 -18.74 -11.81 23.08
CA MET A 349 -17.87 -12.95 23.38
C MET A 349 -18.66 -14.13 23.95
N LYS A 350 -19.66 -13.87 24.79
CA LYS A 350 -20.54 -14.91 25.34
C LYS A 350 -21.41 -15.55 24.27
N ALA A 351 -22.01 -14.74 23.39
CA ALA A 351 -22.87 -15.20 22.30
C ALA A 351 -22.11 -16.06 21.27
N THR A 352 -20.82 -15.79 21.07
CA THR A 352 -19.98 -16.47 20.07
C THR A 352 -19.09 -17.58 20.64
N LYS A 353 -19.05 -17.76 21.97
CA LYS A 353 -18.10 -18.64 22.67
C LYS A 353 -18.08 -20.10 22.17
N SER A 354 -19.23 -20.64 21.79
CA SER A 354 -19.39 -22.04 21.39
C SER A 354 -19.53 -22.25 19.88
N LEU A 355 -19.33 -21.19 19.08
CA LEU A 355 -19.47 -21.27 17.64
C LEU A 355 -18.29 -22.00 17.01
N SER A 356 -18.58 -22.90 16.08
CA SER A 356 -17.59 -23.55 15.22
C SER A 356 -17.14 -22.61 14.10
N THR A 357 -16.06 -22.93 13.40
CA THR A 357 -15.64 -22.20 12.19
C THR A 357 -16.77 -22.11 11.16
N SER A 358 -17.55 -23.17 10.98
CA SER A 358 -18.71 -23.14 10.07
C SER A 358 -19.80 -22.18 10.52
N ASP A 359 -19.99 -22.01 11.84
CA ASP A 359 -20.94 -21.03 12.36
C ASP A 359 -20.41 -19.61 12.16
N TRP A 360 -19.11 -19.40 12.30
CA TRP A 360 -18.46 -18.13 11.97
C TRP A 360 -18.54 -17.77 10.48
N CYS A 361 -18.81 -18.71 9.58
CA CYS A 361 -19.10 -18.43 8.17
C CYS A 361 -20.57 -18.05 7.90
N LYS A 362 -21.47 -18.20 8.89
CA LYS A 362 -22.89 -17.82 8.74
C LYS A 362 -23.10 -16.32 8.76
N ASN A 363 -24.21 -15.87 8.17
CA ASN A 363 -24.61 -14.48 8.22
C ASN A 363 -25.16 -14.13 9.62
N PHE A 364 -24.46 -13.28 10.36
CA PHE A 364 -24.87 -12.92 11.72
C PHE A 364 -26.04 -11.92 11.70
N GLU A 365 -27.19 -12.34 12.22
CA GLU A 365 -28.37 -11.50 12.42
C GLU A 365 -28.35 -10.96 13.85
N ILE A 366 -28.09 -9.66 14.00
CA ILE A 366 -27.85 -9.06 15.31
C ILE A 366 -29.15 -8.58 15.94
N ILE A 367 -29.36 -8.98 17.20
CA ILE A 367 -30.48 -8.54 18.03
C ILE A 367 -29.93 -7.83 19.26
N PHE A 368 -29.99 -6.50 19.27
CA PHE A 368 -29.70 -5.71 20.47
C PHE A 368 -30.83 -5.87 21.49
N LEU A 369 -30.48 -6.37 22.68
CA LEU A 369 -31.45 -6.64 23.75
C LEU A 369 -32.13 -5.34 24.20
N GLY A 370 -33.47 -5.32 24.13
CA GLY A 370 -34.28 -4.16 24.53
C GLY A 370 -34.50 -3.13 23.43
N GLU A 371 -33.94 -3.32 22.23
CA GLU A 371 -34.10 -2.42 21.09
C GLU A 371 -35.01 -3.05 20.01
N GLN A 372 -35.85 -2.25 19.36
CA GLN A 372 -36.59 -2.69 18.18
C GLN A 372 -35.75 -2.45 16.94
N GLY A 373 -35.47 -3.50 16.17
CA GLY A 373 -34.77 -3.37 14.89
C GLY A 373 -35.04 -4.57 13.98
N LEU A 374 -35.24 -4.30 12.69
CA LEU A 374 -35.29 -5.31 11.63
C LEU A 374 -33.94 -5.29 10.92
N ASP A 375 -33.18 -6.39 11.01
CA ASP A 375 -31.83 -6.44 10.45
C ASP A 375 -31.87 -6.74 8.94
N TRP A 376 -31.78 -5.68 8.13
CA TRP A 376 -31.45 -5.76 6.69
C TRP A 376 -29.94 -5.51 6.44
N GLY A 377 -29.09 -5.80 7.43
CA GLY A 377 -27.64 -5.60 7.41
C GLY A 377 -27.17 -4.33 8.14
N GLY A 378 -28.08 -3.46 8.56
CA GLY A 378 -27.75 -2.24 9.31
C GLY A 378 -27.24 -2.53 10.73
N LEU A 379 -27.93 -3.42 11.45
CA LEU A 379 -27.56 -3.76 12.83
C LEU A 379 -26.26 -4.58 12.87
N GLN A 380 -26.04 -5.42 11.86
CA GLN A 380 -24.78 -6.15 11.71
C GLN A 380 -23.59 -5.19 11.54
N ARG A 381 -23.68 -4.20 10.64
CA ARG A 381 -22.60 -3.22 10.44
C ARG A 381 -22.33 -2.42 11.71
N GLU A 382 -23.40 -1.97 12.36
CA GLU A 382 -23.29 -1.24 13.63
C GLU A 382 -22.62 -2.10 14.72
N TRP A 383 -22.97 -3.37 14.80
CA TRP A 383 -22.36 -4.30 15.76
C TRP A 383 -20.86 -4.44 15.52
N PHE A 384 -20.40 -4.63 14.28
CA PHE A 384 -18.97 -4.65 13.96
C PHE A 384 -18.28 -3.34 14.32
N GLU A 385 -18.89 -2.21 14.00
CA GLU A 385 -18.34 -0.88 14.29
C GLU A 385 -18.16 -0.63 15.79
N VAL A 386 -19.20 -0.86 16.59
CA VAL A 386 -19.16 -0.65 18.04
C VAL A 386 -18.26 -1.68 18.71
N LEU A 387 -18.29 -2.94 18.27
CA LEU A 387 -17.43 -3.99 18.82
C LEU A 387 -15.95 -3.78 18.50
N CYS A 388 -15.60 -3.42 17.26
CA CYS A 388 -14.22 -3.10 16.90
C CYS A 388 -13.72 -1.91 17.70
N SER A 389 -14.51 -0.84 17.79
CA SER A 389 -14.17 0.32 18.60
C SER A 389 -13.93 -0.08 20.05
N ALA A 390 -14.82 -0.87 20.65
CA ALA A 390 -14.67 -1.35 22.02
C ALA A 390 -13.51 -2.34 22.23
N LEU A 391 -13.08 -3.09 21.21
CA LEU A 391 -11.96 -4.04 21.28
C LEU A 391 -10.61 -3.35 21.21
N PHE A 392 -10.49 -2.38 20.32
CA PHE A 392 -9.23 -1.71 20.00
C PHE A 392 -9.07 -0.36 20.69
N ASP A 393 -10.06 0.07 21.48
CA ASP A 393 -9.97 1.25 22.35
C ASP A 393 -8.88 1.05 23.43
N PRO A 394 -7.82 1.88 23.46
CA PRO A 394 -6.78 1.81 24.47
C PRO A 394 -7.27 1.94 25.91
N GLU A 395 -8.42 2.59 26.12
CA GLU A 395 -9.01 2.75 27.47
C GLU A 395 -9.41 1.40 28.09
N ASN A 396 -9.69 0.39 27.27
CA ASN A 396 -9.96 -0.97 27.74
C ASN A 396 -8.69 -1.73 28.16
N GLN A 397 -7.49 -1.20 27.86
CA GLN A 397 -6.16 -1.73 28.16
C GLN A 397 -5.80 -3.09 27.52
N LEU A 398 -6.61 -3.64 26.62
CA LEU A 398 -6.26 -4.79 25.79
C LEU A 398 -5.24 -4.39 24.72
N PHE A 399 -5.47 -3.25 24.07
CA PHE A 399 -4.49 -2.56 23.26
C PHE A 399 -4.05 -1.30 24.02
N HIS A 400 -2.90 -0.75 23.65
CA HIS A 400 -2.39 0.50 24.19
C HIS A 400 -1.81 1.37 23.08
N ARG A 401 -1.54 2.62 23.38
CA ARG A 401 -0.75 3.51 22.53
C ARG A 401 0.59 3.77 23.20
N PHE A 402 1.67 3.81 22.42
CA PHE A 402 2.99 4.20 22.94
C PHE A 402 2.98 5.66 23.42
N LYS A 403 2.31 6.53 22.65
CA LYS A 403 2.05 7.92 22.99
C LYS A 403 0.61 8.07 23.48
N ASN A 404 0.41 8.78 24.61
CA ASN A 404 -0.92 9.08 25.14
C ASN A 404 -1.61 10.20 24.33
N ASP A 405 -1.85 9.93 23.05
CA ASP A 405 -2.49 10.80 22.09
C ASP A 405 -3.76 10.10 21.59
N LYS A 406 -4.84 10.85 21.37
CA LYS A 406 -6.08 10.33 20.76
C LYS A 406 -5.83 9.79 19.33
N GLN A 407 -4.73 10.18 18.70
CA GLN A 407 -4.32 9.74 17.37
C GLN A 407 -3.28 8.64 17.35
N GLY A 408 -2.75 8.26 18.52
CA GLY A 408 -1.72 7.24 18.60
C GLY A 408 -2.23 5.93 18.01
N LEU A 409 -1.33 5.27 17.27
CA LEU A 409 -1.57 3.93 16.75
C LEU A 409 -1.68 2.95 17.93
N VAL A 410 -2.57 1.97 17.77
CA VAL A 410 -2.82 0.96 18.80
C VAL A 410 -1.96 -0.28 18.56
N HIS A 411 -1.35 -0.75 19.65
CA HIS A 411 -0.48 -1.91 19.69
C HIS A 411 -0.92 -2.85 20.83
N PRO A 412 -0.77 -4.17 20.72
CA PRO A 412 -1.10 -5.08 21.83
C PRO A 412 -0.44 -4.64 23.13
N ASN A 413 -1.16 -4.68 24.26
CA ASN A 413 -0.64 -4.22 25.55
C ASN A 413 0.08 -5.36 26.31
N PRO A 414 1.42 -5.33 26.41
CA PRO A 414 2.18 -6.34 27.16
C PRO A 414 1.96 -6.23 28.67
N ARG A 415 1.46 -5.08 29.15
CA ARG A 415 1.22 -4.78 30.58
C ARG A 415 -0.27 -4.70 30.91
N ARG A 416 -1.12 -5.39 30.15
CA ARG A 416 -2.58 -5.42 30.39
C ARG A 416 -2.93 -5.95 31.78
N PRO A 417 -4.06 -5.53 32.37
CA PRO A 417 -4.59 -6.11 33.60
C PRO A 417 -4.82 -7.62 33.51
N SER A 418 -4.64 -8.33 34.64
CA SER A 418 -4.73 -9.80 34.71
C SER A 418 -6.10 -10.40 34.33
N HIS A 419 -7.18 -9.61 34.37
CA HIS A 419 -8.50 -10.06 33.94
C HIS A 419 -8.63 -10.14 32.40
N LEU A 420 -7.81 -9.39 31.65
CA LEU A 420 -7.71 -9.44 30.19
C LEU A 420 -6.77 -10.58 29.77
N LYS A 421 -7.34 -11.76 29.55
CA LYS A 421 -6.62 -12.97 29.16
C LYS A 421 -6.30 -13.03 27.67
N LEU A 422 -5.38 -13.91 27.27
CA LEU A 422 -4.99 -14.14 25.87
C LEU A 422 -6.16 -14.47 24.92
N LYS A 423 -7.21 -15.13 25.43
CA LYS A 423 -8.46 -15.39 24.67
C LYS A 423 -9.14 -14.14 24.13
N HIS A 424 -8.89 -12.95 24.70
CA HIS A 424 -9.45 -11.70 24.19
C HIS A 424 -8.73 -11.27 22.90
N TYR A 425 -7.42 -11.49 22.78
CA TYR A 425 -6.71 -11.32 21.51
C TYR A 425 -7.16 -12.34 20.48
N GLU A 426 -7.34 -13.60 20.89
CA GLU A 426 -7.90 -14.65 20.02
C GLU A 426 -9.30 -14.28 19.51
N TYR A 427 -10.14 -13.67 20.36
CA TYR A 427 -11.43 -13.16 19.93
C TYR A 427 -11.29 -11.94 18.99
N ALA A 428 -10.41 -10.99 19.28
CA ALA A 428 -10.14 -9.85 18.42
C ALA A 428 -9.68 -10.29 17.01
N GLY A 429 -8.78 -11.26 16.95
CA GLY A 429 -8.32 -11.88 15.70
C GLY A 429 -9.46 -12.52 14.91
N ARG A 430 -10.36 -13.26 15.58
CA ARG A 430 -11.56 -13.83 14.93
C ARG A 430 -12.48 -12.76 14.37
N ILE A 431 -12.70 -11.66 15.11
CA ILE A 431 -13.53 -10.55 14.63
C ILE A 431 -12.93 -9.92 13.38
N VAL A 432 -11.61 -9.69 13.35
CA VAL A 432 -10.93 -9.22 12.14
C VAL A 432 -11.06 -10.23 10.98
N GLY A 433 -10.85 -11.52 11.26
CA GLY A 433 -11.02 -12.58 10.26
C GLY A 433 -12.44 -12.64 9.70
N LYS A 434 -13.44 -12.39 10.55
CA LYS A 434 -14.85 -12.30 10.17
C LYS A 434 -15.11 -11.08 9.29
N CYS A 435 -14.56 -9.90 9.60
CA CYS A 435 -14.69 -8.72 8.74
C CYS A 435 -14.11 -8.97 7.33
N LEU A 436 -12.95 -9.61 7.26
CA LEU A 436 -12.29 -9.96 5.99
C LEU A 436 -13.09 -11.00 5.20
N TYR A 437 -13.62 -12.02 5.90
CA TYR A 437 -14.49 -13.04 5.30
C TYR A 437 -15.77 -12.42 4.72
N GLU A 438 -16.51 -11.62 5.49
CA GLU A 438 -17.73 -10.95 5.03
C GLU A 438 -17.45 -10.04 3.83
N SER A 439 -16.38 -9.26 3.89
CA SER A 439 -15.98 -8.39 2.77
C SER A 439 -15.63 -9.16 1.50
N SER A 440 -15.16 -10.41 1.62
CA SER A 440 -14.91 -11.28 0.47
C SER A 440 -16.17 -11.73 -0.26
N LEU A 441 -17.36 -11.67 0.36
CA LEU A 441 -18.63 -12.11 -0.24
C LEU A 441 -19.22 -11.06 -1.20
N GLY A 442 -18.67 -9.84 -1.23
CA GLY A 442 -19.04 -8.78 -2.16
C GLY A 442 -19.34 -7.45 -1.46
N SER A 443 -19.52 -6.40 -2.27
CA SER A 443 -19.67 -5.02 -1.76
C SER A 443 -20.85 -4.82 -0.81
N GLY A 444 -21.93 -5.60 -0.94
CA GLY A 444 -23.09 -5.54 -0.04
C GLY A 444 -22.83 -6.02 1.38
N TYR A 445 -21.79 -6.85 1.57
CA TYR A 445 -21.40 -7.47 2.84
C TYR A 445 -20.12 -6.85 3.43
N ARG A 446 -19.64 -5.74 2.87
CA ARG A 446 -18.38 -5.13 3.32
C ARG A 446 -18.45 -4.73 4.79
N GLN A 447 -17.53 -5.28 5.59
CA GLN A 447 -17.34 -4.98 7.01
C GLN A 447 -15.92 -4.50 7.24
N LEU A 448 -15.78 -3.31 7.82
CA LEU A 448 -14.48 -2.66 8.03
C LEU A 448 -14.11 -2.70 9.51
N VAL A 449 -12.83 -2.97 9.78
CA VAL A 449 -12.27 -2.90 11.12
C VAL A 449 -12.09 -1.44 11.50
N LYS A 450 -12.65 -1.03 12.65
CA LYS A 450 -12.44 0.30 13.22
C LYS A 450 -11.26 0.26 14.18
N ALA A 451 -10.06 0.43 13.64
CA ALA A 451 -8.82 0.51 14.40
C ALA A 451 -7.72 1.22 13.61
N ARG A 452 -6.78 1.85 14.32
CA ARG A 452 -5.56 2.44 13.76
C ARG A 452 -4.36 1.67 14.28
N PHE A 453 -4.04 0.53 13.66
CA PHE A 453 -3.00 -0.36 14.17
C PHE A 453 -1.59 0.22 13.95
N SER A 454 -0.68 -0.05 14.88
CA SER A 454 0.75 0.20 14.70
C SER A 454 1.29 -0.57 13.50
N ARG A 455 2.23 0.00 12.75
CA ARG A 455 2.83 -0.63 11.57
C ARG A 455 3.58 -1.90 11.93
N SER A 456 4.30 -1.90 13.05
CA SER A 456 4.99 -3.10 13.53
C SER A 456 4.02 -4.25 13.85
N PHE A 457 2.80 -3.96 14.32
CA PHE A 457 1.78 -5.00 14.53
C PHE A 457 1.30 -5.56 13.20
N LEU A 458 0.99 -4.70 12.21
CA LEU A 458 0.60 -5.15 10.87
C LEU A 458 1.71 -5.97 10.19
N ALA A 459 2.97 -5.53 10.30
CA ALA A 459 4.14 -6.26 9.84
C ALA A 459 4.19 -7.67 10.47
N GLN A 460 3.94 -7.79 11.78
CA GLN A 460 3.88 -9.09 12.45
C GLN A 460 2.72 -9.97 11.96
N LEU A 461 1.56 -9.39 11.61
CA LEU A 461 0.43 -10.16 11.08
C LEU A 461 0.73 -10.78 9.72
N ILE A 462 1.44 -10.06 8.85
CA ILE A 462 1.95 -10.62 7.58
C ILE A 462 3.23 -11.43 7.79
N GLY A 463 3.75 -11.49 9.03
CA GLY A 463 4.88 -12.29 9.51
C GLY A 463 6.26 -11.68 9.27
N LEU A 464 6.34 -10.41 8.91
CA LEU A 464 7.60 -9.70 8.71
C LEU A 464 8.30 -9.46 10.06
N ARG A 465 9.62 -9.28 9.99
CA ARG A 465 10.44 -8.97 11.16
C ARG A 465 10.39 -7.47 11.43
N VAL A 466 10.08 -7.06 12.66
CA VAL A 466 10.10 -5.64 13.04
C VAL A 466 11.52 -5.02 13.02
N HIS A 467 11.67 -3.79 12.54
CA HIS A 467 12.94 -3.06 12.47
C HIS A 467 12.79 -1.67 13.13
N PHE A 468 13.88 -1.01 13.53
CA PHE A 468 13.82 0.25 14.27
C PHE A 468 13.08 1.40 13.56
N LYS A 469 12.97 1.34 12.24
CA LYS A 469 12.22 2.32 11.42
C LYS A 469 10.74 2.39 11.80
N TYR A 470 10.13 1.30 12.28
CA TYR A 470 8.71 1.34 12.69
C TYR A 470 8.45 2.29 13.86
N PHE A 471 9.45 2.56 14.70
CA PHE A 471 9.28 3.51 15.80
C PHE A 471 8.96 4.92 15.31
N GLU A 472 9.36 5.31 14.09
CA GLU A 472 8.98 6.62 13.54
C GLU A 472 7.46 6.81 13.46
N GLN A 473 6.70 5.73 13.23
CA GLN A 473 5.23 5.78 13.21
C GLN A 473 4.62 5.31 14.54
N ASP A 474 5.18 4.26 15.14
CA ASP A 474 4.59 3.58 16.29
C ASP A 474 4.90 4.28 17.63
N ASP A 475 6.14 4.76 17.81
CA ASP A 475 6.59 5.52 18.99
C ASP A 475 7.47 6.71 18.57
N PRO A 476 6.84 7.77 18.00
CA PRO A 476 7.52 8.98 17.56
C PRO A 476 8.47 9.60 18.58
N ASP A 477 8.08 9.57 19.86
CA ASP A 477 8.81 10.24 20.94
C ASP A 477 10.11 9.46 21.24
N LEU A 478 10.07 8.12 21.24
CA LEU A 478 11.27 7.29 21.34
C LEU A 478 12.17 7.42 20.10
N TYR A 479 11.56 7.50 18.92
CA TYR A 479 12.30 7.65 17.68
C TYR A 479 13.14 8.93 17.68
N VAL A 480 12.52 10.07 17.96
CA VAL A 480 13.19 11.38 17.98
C VAL A 480 14.21 11.48 19.12
N SER A 481 13.88 11.02 20.33
CA SER A 481 14.72 11.21 21.51
C SER A 481 15.93 10.28 21.58
N LYS A 482 15.82 9.03 21.11
CA LYS A 482 16.86 8.01 21.29
C LYS A 482 17.37 7.46 19.96
N ILE A 483 16.48 7.04 19.07
CA ILE A 483 16.87 6.29 17.86
C ILE A 483 17.58 7.20 16.87
N LYS A 484 16.97 8.35 16.56
CA LYS A 484 17.56 9.36 15.68
C LYS A 484 18.91 9.84 16.21
N TYR A 485 19.03 10.05 17.52
CA TYR A 485 20.30 10.41 18.15
C TYR A 485 21.38 9.35 17.88
N ILE A 486 21.09 8.06 18.10
CA ILE A 486 22.05 6.98 17.85
C ILE A 486 22.44 6.90 16.36
N LEU A 487 21.49 7.13 15.45
CA LEU A 487 21.75 7.11 14.01
C LEU A 487 22.72 8.23 13.59
N GLU A 488 22.50 9.44 14.09
CA GLU A 488 23.20 10.65 13.63
C GLU A 488 24.49 10.98 14.40
N ASN A 489 24.70 10.37 15.57
CA ASN A 489 25.84 10.66 16.43
C ASN A 489 26.85 9.50 16.48
N ASP A 490 28.06 9.83 16.89
CA ASP A 490 29.13 8.89 17.21
C ASP A 490 28.84 8.20 18.55
N MET A 491 28.95 6.87 18.58
CA MET A 491 28.63 6.04 19.73
C MET A 491 29.87 5.54 20.51
N ASP A 492 31.09 5.84 20.04
CA ASP A 492 32.32 5.23 20.57
C ASP A 492 32.62 5.64 22.03
N ASP A 493 32.08 6.76 22.51
CA ASP A 493 32.21 7.25 23.90
C ASP A 493 30.95 7.04 24.75
N MET A 494 29.88 6.44 24.20
CA MET A 494 28.65 6.16 24.94
C MET A 494 28.75 4.83 25.70
N GLU A 495 28.31 4.82 26.96
CA GLU A 495 28.19 3.59 27.78
C GLU A 495 26.84 2.89 27.55
N LEU A 496 26.48 2.70 26.28
CA LEU A 496 25.28 1.97 25.89
C LEU A 496 25.63 0.50 25.63
N TYR A 497 24.78 -0.42 26.07
CA TYR A 497 24.96 -1.87 25.89
C TYR A 497 23.72 -2.48 25.24
N PHE A 498 23.82 -3.72 24.76
CA PHE A 498 22.67 -4.48 24.20
C PHE A 498 21.71 -4.97 25.30
N CYS A 499 21.24 -4.04 26.13
CA CYS A 499 20.28 -4.25 27.20
C CYS A 499 19.22 -3.16 27.18
N GLU A 500 18.05 -3.50 27.70
CA GLU A 500 17.01 -2.55 28.04
C GLU A 500 16.79 -2.54 29.55
N GLU A 501 16.79 -1.34 30.12
CA GLU A 501 16.59 -1.11 31.54
C GLU A 501 15.23 -0.50 31.78
N GLU A 502 14.45 -1.12 32.66
CA GLU A 502 13.18 -0.60 33.16
C GLU A 502 13.42 0.05 34.51
N TYR A 503 12.92 1.28 34.68
CA TYR A 503 13.02 2.05 35.92
C TYR A 503 11.64 2.28 36.53
N THR A 504 11.58 2.38 37.85
CA THR A 504 10.38 2.83 38.58
C THR A 504 10.14 4.32 38.37
N SER A 505 8.94 4.81 38.71
CA SER A 505 8.64 6.25 38.74
C SER A 505 9.54 7.05 39.70
N THR A 506 10.18 6.38 40.65
CA THR A 506 11.15 6.96 41.58
C THR A 506 12.61 6.89 41.09
N GLY A 507 12.83 6.40 39.87
CA GLY A 507 14.17 6.31 39.25
C GLY A 507 15.00 5.10 39.68
N GLN A 508 14.45 4.16 40.46
CA GLN A 508 15.14 2.91 40.81
C GLN A 508 15.08 1.91 39.65
N LEU A 509 16.21 1.27 39.34
CA LEU A 509 16.28 0.20 38.35
C LEU A 509 15.43 -0.99 38.81
N LEU A 510 14.41 -1.31 38.03
CA LEU A 510 13.47 -2.40 38.28
C LEU A 510 13.96 -3.70 37.64
N LYS A 511 14.41 -3.62 36.39
CA LYS A 511 14.81 -4.79 35.61
C LYS A 511 15.76 -4.40 34.49
N THR A 512 16.82 -5.18 34.30
CA THR A 512 17.64 -5.15 33.09
C THR A 512 17.35 -6.40 32.28
N THR A 513 16.99 -6.21 31.01
CA THR A 513 16.72 -7.30 30.07
C THR A 513 17.76 -7.26 28.96
N GLU A 514 18.50 -8.34 28.76
CA GLU A 514 19.43 -8.42 27.64
C GLU A 514 18.65 -8.55 26.32
N LEU A 515 18.96 -7.69 25.34
CA LEU A 515 18.32 -7.69 24.02
C LEU A 515 18.82 -8.85 23.14
N VAL A 516 20.05 -9.29 23.40
CA VAL A 516 20.70 -10.45 22.77
C VAL A 516 21.44 -11.25 23.85
N PRO A 517 21.74 -12.55 23.63
CA PRO A 517 22.47 -13.35 24.61
C PRO A 517 23.82 -12.73 25.02
N GLY A 518 23.99 -12.45 26.32
CA GLY A 518 25.21 -11.80 26.83
C GLY A 518 25.30 -10.32 26.50
N GLY A 519 24.19 -9.69 26.12
CA GLY A 519 24.11 -8.29 25.70
C GLY A 519 24.61 -7.29 26.74
N SER A 520 24.63 -7.65 28.03
CA SER A 520 25.22 -6.84 29.10
C SER A 520 26.73 -6.61 28.95
N ARG A 521 27.41 -7.44 28.14
CA ARG A 521 28.85 -7.33 27.86
C ARG A 521 29.15 -6.80 26.46
N ILE A 522 28.12 -6.52 25.66
CA ILE A 522 28.27 -6.03 24.29
C ILE A 522 27.99 -4.53 24.31
N ARG A 523 29.06 -3.75 24.26
CA ARG A 523 28.97 -2.29 24.16
C ARG A 523 28.53 -1.88 22.77
N VAL A 524 27.67 -0.88 22.68
CA VAL A 524 27.24 -0.28 21.43
C VAL A 524 28.34 0.65 20.93
N ASP A 525 28.71 0.50 19.66
CA ASP A 525 29.69 1.31 18.95
C ASP A 525 29.19 1.63 17.54
N ASN A 526 29.94 2.41 16.76
CA ASN A 526 29.52 2.78 15.40
C ASN A 526 29.36 1.58 14.45
N ARG A 527 30.04 0.46 14.73
CA ARG A 527 30.01 -0.74 13.89
C ARG A 527 28.78 -1.60 14.14
N ASN A 528 28.22 -1.52 15.35
CA ASN A 528 27.10 -2.39 15.76
C ASN A 528 25.81 -1.63 16.12
N LYS A 529 25.79 -0.28 16.07
CA LYS A 529 24.63 0.52 16.47
C LYS A 529 23.32 0.17 15.75
N LEU A 530 23.37 -0.17 14.46
CA LEU A 530 22.17 -0.60 13.73
C LEU A 530 21.62 -1.94 14.27
N LEU A 531 22.49 -2.89 14.59
CA LEU A 531 22.10 -4.17 15.20
C LEU A 531 21.47 -3.96 16.58
N TYR A 532 21.98 -3.01 17.36
CA TYR A 532 21.38 -2.63 18.63
C TYR A 532 19.98 -2.06 18.45
N LEU A 533 19.79 -1.13 17.51
CA LEU A 533 18.49 -0.52 17.23
C LEU A 533 17.45 -1.57 16.81
N ASP A 534 17.85 -2.53 15.98
CA ASP A 534 16.97 -3.64 15.60
C ASP A 534 16.67 -4.60 16.73
N ALA A 535 17.65 -4.90 17.57
CA ALA A 535 17.42 -5.72 18.75
C ALA A 535 16.45 -5.04 19.73
N LEU A 536 16.55 -3.71 19.87
CA LEU A 536 15.61 -2.90 20.65
C LEU A 536 14.20 -2.94 20.05
N ALA A 537 14.07 -2.79 18.73
CA ALA A 537 12.78 -2.89 18.03
C ALA A 537 12.14 -4.26 18.19
N GLN A 538 12.92 -5.33 17.98
CA GLN A 538 12.49 -6.71 18.19
C GLN A 538 12.00 -6.95 19.60
N PHE A 539 12.67 -6.39 20.60
CA PHE A 539 12.25 -6.54 21.98
C PHE A 539 10.93 -5.80 22.25
N ARG A 540 10.90 -4.48 22.00
CA ARG A 540 9.77 -3.62 22.38
C ARG A 540 8.50 -3.84 21.57
N LEU A 541 8.62 -4.06 20.26
CA LEU A 541 7.48 -4.10 19.35
C LEU A 541 6.98 -5.52 19.04
N ALA A 542 7.77 -6.57 19.36
CA ALA A 542 7.40 -7.94 19.04
C ALA A 542 7.56 -8.92 20.20
N THR A 543 8.76 -9.01 20.80
CA THR A 543 9.05 -10.02 21.82
C THR A 543 8.18 -9.85 23.06
N CYS A 544 7.97 -8.62 23.50
CA CYS A 544 7.12 -8.30 24.66
C CYS A 544 5.64 -8.63 24.44
N VAL A 545 5.19 -8.74 23.19
CA VAL A 545 3.79 -8.96 22.82
C VAL A 545 3.56 -10.27 22.06
N ARG A 546 4.56 -11.18 22.07
CA ARG A 546 4.55 -12.39 21.24
C ARG A 546 3.31 -13.24 21.49
N ASP A 547 3.00 -13.50 22.76
CA ASP A 547 1.89 -14.39 23.12
C ASP A 547 0.53 -13.78 22.71
N GLU A 548 0.41 -12.45 22.79
CA GLU A 548 -0.76 -11.67 22.39
C GLU A 548 -0.96 -11.72 20.87
N VAL A 549 0.10 -11.49 20.11
CA VAL A 549 0.09 -11.57 18.64
C VAL A 549 -0.19 -13.01 18.17
N GLU A 550 0.41 -14.02 18.79
CA GLU A 550 0.17 -15.44 18.46
C GLU A 550 -1.31 -15.81 18.67
N HIS A 551 -1.93 -15.36 19.76
CA HIS A 551 -3.34 -15.61 20.01
C HIS A 551 -4.23 -14.83 19.05
N PHE A 552 -3.89 -13.58 18.73
CA PHE A 552 -4.60 -12.83 17.70
C PHE A 552 -4.56 -13.56 16.35
N LEU A 553 -3.37 -13.97 15.91
CA LEU A 553 -3.18 -14.75 14.68
C LEU A 553 -3.94 -16.08 14.72
N LYS A 554 -3.95 -16.78 15.86
CA LYS A 554 -4.72 -18.02 16.03
C LYS A 554 -6.20 -17.81 15.73
N GLY A 555 -6.80 -16.73 16.24
CA GLY A 555 -8.19 -16.39 15.95
C GLY A 555 -8.44 -15.95 14.52
N LEU A 556 -7.54 -15.12 13.97
CA LEU A 556 -7.59 -14.66 12.58
C LEU A 556 -7.53 -15.83 11.59
N ASN A 557 -6.62 -16.77 11.86
CA ASN A 557 -6.30 -17.91 11.01
C ASN A 557 -7.39 -18.99 10.99
N GLU A 558 -8.41 -18.90 11.85
CA GLU A 558 -9.60 -19.74 11.74
C GLU A 558 -10.42 -19.43 10.47
N LEU A 559 -10.38 -18.17 10.01
CA LEU A 559 -11.13 -17.71 8.85
C LEU A 559 -10.22 -17.32 7.68
N ILE A 560 -9.03 -16.79 7.94
CA ILE A 560 -8.13 -16.26 6.91
C ILE A 560 -6.77 -16.97 7.00
N PRO A 561 -6.39 -17.81 6.03
CA PRO A 561 -5.08 -18.47 6.06
C PRO A 561 -3.90 -17.50 6.14
N ASP A 562 -2.89 -17.87 6.94
CA ASP A 562 -1.68 -17.09 7.19
C ASP A 562 -0.96 -16.65 5.89
N ASN A 563 -0.91 -17.56 4.91
CA ASN A 563 -0.22 -17.35 3.65
C ASN A 563 -0.94 -16.39 2.68
N LEU A 564 -2.21 -16.03 2.94
CA LEU A 564 -2.94 -15.12 2.06
C LEU A 564 -2.69 -13.64 2.42
N LEU A 565 -2.38 -13.35 3.68
CA LEU A 565 -2.11 -11.96 4.10
C LEU A 565 -0.72 -11.49 3.68
N CYS A 566 0.26 -12.39 3.54
CA CYS A 566 1.63 -12.03 3.18
C CYS A 566 1.82 -11.56 1.73
N ILE A 567 0.75 -11.48 0.93
CA ILE A 567 0.77 -10.86 -0.40
C ILE A 567 0.69 -9.32 -0.31
N PHE A 568 0.27 -8.80 0.84
CA PHE A 568 0.14 -7.39 1.11
C PHE A 568 1.34 -6.88 1.92
N ASP A 569 1.72 -5.62 1.71
CA ASP A 569 2.51 -4.88 2.68
C ASP A 569 1.63 -4.37 3.84
N GLU A 570 2.23 -3.67 4.80
CA GLU A 570 1.55 -3.16 5.99
C GLU A 570 0.51 -2.09 5.68
N ASN A 571 0.71 -1.29 4.64
CA ASN A 571 -0.22 -0.23 4.22
C ASN A 571 -1.40 -0.83 3.47
N GLU A 572 -1.14 -1.77 2.56
CA GLU A 572 -2.14 -2.55 1.86
C GLU A 572 -2.97 -3.39 2.84
N LEU A 573 -2.35 -3.99 3.86
CA LEU A 573 -3.07 -4.73 4.90
C LEU A 573 -4.01 -3.82 5.71
N GLU A 574 -3.56 -2.61 6.05
CA GLU A 574 -4.44 -1.62 6.69
C GLU A 574 -5.61 -1.25 5.76
N LEU A 575 -5.37 -1.01 4.48
CA LEU A 575 -6.44 -0.71 3.50
C LEU A 575 -7.41 -1.88 3.33
N LEU A 576 -6.91 -3.12 3.34
CA LEU A 576 -7.73 -4.33 3.28
C LEU A 576 -8.66 -4.42 4.50
N MET A 577 -8.14 -4.20 5.71
CA MET A 577 -8.87 -4.37 6.97
C MET A 577 -9.79 -3.19 7.28
N CYS A 578 -9.28 -1.97 7.14
CA CYS A 578 -9.93 -0.75 7.58
C CYS A 578 -10.62 -0.01 6.42
N GLY A 579 -10.24 -0.26 5.17
CA GLY A 579 -10.81 0.41 4.00
C GLY A 579 -10.35 1.85 3.82
N THR A 580 -10.99 2.54 2.90
CA THR A 580 -10.82 3.98 2.64
C THR A 580 -11.83 4.79 3.45
N GLY A 581 -11.42 5.97 3.93
CA GLY A 581 -12.32 6.94 4.55
C GLY A 581 -13.05 7.81 3.52
N GLN A 582 -14.11 8.50 3.97
CA GLN A 582 -14.64 9.64 3.22
C GLN A 582 -13.87 10.89 3.65
N TYR A 583 -13.42 11.68 2.67
CA TYR A 583 -12.59 12.85 2.91
C TYR A 583 -13.26 14.10 2.35
N SER A 584 -13.24 15.17 3.14
CA SER A 584 -13.66 16.49 2.68
C SER A 584 -12.43 17.34 2.40
N ILE A 585 -12.22 17.71 1.14
CA ILE A 585 -11.15 18.63 0.75
C ILE A 585 -11.36 20.00 1.39
N ALA A 586 -12.62 20.41 1.59
CA ALA A 586 -12.95 21.65 2.28
C ALA A 586 -12.52 21.61 3.76
N ASP A 587 -12.76 20.48 4.43
CA ASP A 587 -12.30 20.25 5.82
C ASP A 587 -10.78 20.25 5.91
N PHE A 588 -10.12 19.58 4.95
CA PHE A 588 -8.65 19.55 4.88
C PHE A 588 -8.06 20.97 4.72
N LYS A 589 -8.59 21.74 3.76
CA LYS A 589 -8.17 23.14 3.57
C LYS A 589 -8.46 24.02 4.78
N ALA A 590 -9.55 23.79 5.51
CA ALA A 590 -9.88 24.56 6.69
C ALA A 590 -8.96 24.28 7.89
N ASN A 591 -8.38 23.07 7.96
CA ASN A 591 -7.67 22.58 9.15
C ASN A 591 -6.17 22.31 8.95
N HIS A 592 -5.59 22.72 7.83
CA HIS A 592 -4.14 22.68 7.62
C HIS A 592 -3.43 23.96 8.10
N THR A 593 -2.13 23.85 8.28
CA THR A 593 -1.22 24.97 8.55
C THR A 593 -0.08 24.95 7.54
N VAL A 594 0.51 26.11 7.26
CA VAL A 594 1.55 26.25 6.22
C VAL A 594 2.75 26.97 6.80
N SER A 595 3.97 26.53 6.47
CA SER A 595 5.20 27.29 6.74
C SER A 595 6.06 27.43 5.49
N GLY A 596 6.10 28.67 5.01
CA GLY A 596 6.72 29.07 3.75
C GLY A 596 5.88 30.19 3.13
N PHE A 597 6.53 31.26 2.67
CA PHE A 597 5.84 32.45 2.16
C PHE A 597 6.33 32.91 0.79
N SER A 598 7.35 32.23 0.22
CA SER A 598 7.89 32.55 -1.10
C SER A 598 6.82 32.42 -2.17
N PHE A 599 7.00 33.16 -3.26
CA PHE A 599 6.07 33.13 -4.39
C PHE A 599 6.04 31.73 -5.02
N GLU A 600 7.22 31.14 -5.14
CA GLU A 600 7.49 29.79 -5.65
C GLU A 600 6.73 28.75 -4.82
N PHE A 601 6.82 28.84 -3.50
CA PHE A 601 6.13 27.89 -2.63
C PHE A 601 4.59 28.04 -2.66
N ARG A 602 4.07 29.26 -2.82
CA ARG A 602 2.61 29.45 -3.01
C ARG A 602 2.10 28.74 -4.26
N LYS A 603 2.88 28.80 -5.36
CA LYS A 603 2.58 28.06 -6.60
C LYS A 603 2.56 26.55 -6.36
N VAL A 604 3.54 26.02 -5.63
CA VAL A 604 3.60 24.60 -5.24
C VAL A 604 2.42 24.20 -4.34
N LEU A 605 2.01 25.08 -3.41
CA LEU A 605 0.84 24.84 -2.56
C LEU A 605 -0.47 24.80 -3.37
N ASP A 606 -0.63 25.66 -4.36
CA ASP A 606 -1.78 25.61 -5.28
C ASP A 606 -1.79 24.32 -6.10
N TRP A 607 -0.61 23.87 -6.54
CA TRP A 607 -0.45 22.58 -7.20
C TRP A 607 -0.81 21.41 -6.29
N PHE A 608 -0.39 21.42 -5.02
CA PHE A 608 -0.79 20.43 -4.03
C PHE A 608 -2.31 20.32 -3.92
N TRP A 609 -3.00 21.45 -3.72
CA TRP A 609 -4.46 21.44 -3.60
C TRP A 609 -5.16 21.00 -4.88
N THR A 610 -4.59 21.31 -6.04
CA THR A 610 -5.08 20.84 -7.33
C THR A 610 -4.95 19.32 -7.45
N ALA A 611 -3.78 18.77 -7.11
CA ALA A 611 -3.52 17.33 -7.14
C ALA A 611 -4.44 16.57 -6.18
N VAL A 612 -4.51 16.98 -4.91
CA VAL A 612 -5.30 16.28 -3.87
C VAL A 612 -6.81 16.36 -4.16
N SER A 613 -7.30 17.43 -4.79
CA SER A 613 -8.71 17.50 -5.24
C SER A 613 -9.05 16.50 -6.36
N ASN A 614 -8.04 15.89 -6.98
CA ASN A 614 -8.18 14.90 -8.04
C ASN A 614 -7.78 13.48 -7.60
N PHE A 615 -7.40 13.30 -6.34
CA PHE A 615 -7.06 11.99 -5.82
C PHE A 615 -8.29 11.08 -5.76
N THR A 616 -8.10 9.80 -6.07
CA THR A 616 -9.07 8.77 -5.72
C THR A 616 -9.12 8.59 -4.19
N GLU A 617 -10.15 7.90 -3.67
CA GLU A 617 -10.19 7.59 -2.23
C GLU A 617 -8.97 6.77 -1.78
N GLU A 618 -8.44 5.90 -2.63
CA GLU A 618 -7.22 5.12 -2.37
C GLU A 618 -5.98 6.01 -2.36
N GLU A 619 -5.82 6.90 -3.35
CA GLU A 619 -4.70 7.85 -3.41
C GLU A 619 -4.71 8.80 -2.20
N MET A 620 -5.90 9.23 -1.78
CA MET A 620 -6.08 10.05 -0.58
C MET A 620 -5.77 9.27 0.71
N ALA A 621 -6.18 8.01 0.79
CA ALA A 621 -5.84 7.14 1.91
C ALA A 621 -4.33 6.93 2.02
N ARG A 622 -3.63 6.71 0.90
CA ARG A 622 -2.17 6.60 0.88
C ARG A 622 -1.48 7.90 1.27
N LEU A 623 -2.00 9.06 0.85
CA LEU A 623 -1.47 10.35 1.28
C LEU A 623 -1.54 10.50 2.80
N LEU A 624 -2.66 10.10 3.41
CA LEU A 624 -2.80 10.10 4.87
C LEU A 624 -1.87 9.08 5.54
N GLN A 625 -1.67 7.89 4.96
CA GLN A 625 -0.67 6.95 5.47
C GLN A 625 0.73 7.56 5.45
N PHE A 626 1.11 8.18 4.33
CA PHE A 626 2.41 8.83 4.14
C PHE A 626 2.64 9.98 5.13
N THR A 627 1.60 10.75 5.45
CA THR A 627 1.73 12.00 6.23
C THR A 627 1.31 11.88 7.69
N THR A 628 0.45 10.93 8.04
CA THR A 628 -0.13 10.76 9.39
C THR A 628 0.06 9.35 9.95
N GLY A 629 0.63 8.44 9.16
CA GLY A 629 0.83 7.04 9.55
C GLY A 629 -0.44 6.20 9.55
N CYS A 630 -1.59 6.68 9.05
CA CYS A 630 -2.85 5.92 9.00
C CYS A 630 -3.70 6.28 7.77
N SER A 631 -4.42 5.32 7.21
CA SER A 631 -5.35 5.54 6.09
C SER A 631 -6.65 6.24 6.48
N GLN A 632 -6.94 6.36 7.78
CA GLN A 632 -8.17 6.94 8.30
C GLN A 632 -7.91 8.17 9.15
N LEU A 633 -8.80 9.16 9.01
CA LEU A 633 -8.85 10.31 9.91
C LEU A 633 -9.51 9.93 11.24
N PRO A 634 -9.25 10.72 12.31
CA PRO A 634 -10.08 10.69 13.51
C PRO A 634 -11.56 10.92 13.19
N PRO A 635 -12.50 10.52 14.08
CA PRO A 635 -13.93 10.69 13.86
C PRO A 635 -14.36 12.12 13.50
N GLY A 636 -13.71 13.15 14.05
CA GLY A 636 -13.98 14.56 13.72
C GLY A 636 -13.22 15.12 12.52
N GLY A 637 -12.61 14.27 11.67
CA GLY A 637 -11.95 14.69 10.44
C GLY A 637 -10.58 15.36 10.65
N PHE A 638 -10.21 16.25 9.74
CA PHE A 638 -8.92 16.96 9.79
C PHE A 638 -8.82 17.93 10.96
N ALA A 639 -9.96 18.46 11.43
CA ALA A 639 -10.03 19.37 12.56
C ALA A 639 -9.50 18.75 13.86
N GLU A 640 -9.60 17.42 13.97
CA GLU A 640 -9.12 16.72 15.16
C GLU A 640 -7.64 16.37 15.08
N LEU A 641 -6.97 16.45 13.92
CA LEU A 641 -5.53 16.16 13.76
C LEU A 641 -4.68 16.98 14.76
N ASN A 642 -3.83 16.29 15.50
CA ASN A 642 -3.01 16.87 16.56
C ASN A 642 -1.61 16.23 16.55
N PRO A 643 -0.56 16.96 16.14
CA PRO A 643 -0.60 18.34 15.64
C PRO A 643 -1.42 18.47 14.34
N ARG A 644 -1.92 19.68 14.03
CA ARG A 644 -2.67 19.91 12.78
C ARG A 644 -1.80 19.54 11.58
N PHE A 645 -2.44 19.11 10.51
CA PHE A 645 -1.73 18.84 9.27
C PHE A 645 -0.91 20.06 8.84
N HIS A 646 0.37 19.88 8.57
CA HIS A 646 1.30 20.98 8.30
C HIS A 646 2.00 20.79 6.96
N ILE A 647 2.01 21.83 6.11
CA ILE A 647 2.70 21.81 4.82
C ILE A 647 3.84 22.81 4.87
N THR A 648 5.07 22.34 4.61
CA THR A 648 6.27 23.17 4.67
C THR A 648 7.04 23.19 3.36
N SER A 649 7.64 24.34 3.05
CA SER A 649 8.61 24.43 1.96
C SER A 649 9.88 23.66 2.32
N ALA A 650 10.31 22.76 1.45
CA ALA A 650 11.61 22.10 1.56
C ALA A 650 12.65 22.88 0.73
N PRO A 651 13.86 23.16 1.25
CA PRO A 651 14.89 23.93 0.56
C PRO A 651 15.64 23.09 -0.48
N THR A 652 14.89 22.41 -1.35
CA THR A 652 15.36 21.48 -2.37
C THR A 652 14.53 21.64 -3.63
N PHE A 653 15.08 21.27 -4.78
CA PHE A 653 14.44 21.45 -6.08
C PHE A 653 14.36 20.11 -6.82
N GLY A 654 13.16 19.74 -7.28
CA GLY A 654 12.95 18.51 -8.07
C GLY A 654 13.04 17.19 -7.29
N ASN A 655 13.39 17.22 -6.00
CA ASN A 655 13.38 16.06 -5.10
C ASN A 655 11.96 15.52 -4.87
N LEU A 656 11.84 14.31 -4.32
CA LEU A 656 10.56 13.77 -3.86
C LEU A 656 10.08 14.51 -2.60
N PRO A 657 8.77 14.78 -2.46
CA PRO A 657 8.20 15.20 -1.19
C PRO A 657 8.57 14.25 -0.05
N THR A 658 8.82 14.81 1.12
CA THR A 658 9.12 14.04 2.33
C THR A 658 8.03 14.29 3.37
N ALA A 659 7.84 13.35 4.29
CA ALA A 659 6.86 13.49 5.35
C ALA A 659 7.46 13.15 6.71
N HIS A 660 6.93 13.81 7.75
CA HIS A 660 7.20 13.48 9.13
C HIS A 660 5.86 13.18 9.80
N THR A 661 5.53 11.90 9.86
CA THR A 661 4.26 11.39 10.40
C THR A 661 4.01 11.86 11.83
N CYS A 662 5.08 11.94 12.64
CA CYS A 662 5.05 12.46 14.01
C CYS A 662 4.43 13.86 14.14
N PHE A 663 4.56 14.68 13.09
CA PHE A 663 4.13 16.06 13.06
C PHE A 663 2.96 16.31 12.10
N ASN A 664 2.37 15.23 11.55
CA ASN A 664 1.41 15.33 10.44
C ASN A 664 1.91 16.27 9.33
N GLN A 665 3.22 16.22 9.05
CA GLN A 665 3.92 17.22 8.24
C GLN A 665 4.29 16.67 6.86
N LEU A 666 4.00 17.46 5.84
CA LEU A 666 4.41 17.24 4.45
C LEU A 666 5.37 18.35 4.01
N CYS A 667 6.57 17.97 3.63
CA CYS A 667 7.61 18.86 3.12
C CYS A 667 7.61 18.83 1.59
N LEU A 668 7.33 19.96 0.96
CA LEU A 668 7.22 20.12 -0.49
C LEU A 668 8.43 20.88 -1.06
N PRO A 669 9.25 20.22 -1.90
CA PRO A 669 10.28 20.87 -2.73
C PRO A 669 9.69 21.84 -3.76
N ASP A 670 10.56 22.66 -4.37
CA ASP A 670 10.18 23.47 -5.54
C ASP A 670 10.25 22.65 -6.84
N TYR A 671 9.41 23.00 -7.83
CA TYR A 671 9.34 22.35 -9.14
C TYR A 671 9.07 23.35 -10.27
N ASP A 672 9.45 23.00 -11.50
CA ASP A 672 9.23 23.85 -12.67
C ASP A 672 7.77 23.85 -13.13
N SER A 673 7.08 22.70 -13.00
CA SER A 673 5.73 22.50 -13.50
C SER A 673 4.83 21.68 -12.55
N TYR A 674 3.51 21.82 -12.74
CA TYR A 674 2.51 21.07 -12.00
C TYR A 674 2.67 19.56 -12.22
N GLU A 675 3.00 19.14 -13.44
CA GLU A 675 3.16 17.73 -13.82
C GLU A 675 4.37 17.10 -13.13
N GLN A 676 5.47 17.83 -13.00
CA GLN A 676 6.63 17.37 -12.24
C GLN A 676 6.30 17.24 -10.75
N PHE A 677 5.62 18.24 -10.18
CA PHE A 677 5.15 18.21 -8.80
C PHE A 677 4.20 17.02 -8.55
N GLU A 678 3.16 16.85 -9.36
CA GLU A 678 2.15 15.81 -9.17
C GLU A 678 2.79 14.43 -9.28
N ARG A 679 3.70 14.22 -10.24
CA ARG A 679 4.46 12.98 -10.37
C ARG A 679 5.27 12.69 -9.10
N ALA A 680 6.04 13.66 -8.62
CA ALA A 680 6.86 13.50 -7.42
C ALA A 680 6.00 13.19 -6.18
N LEU A 681 4.85 13.87 -6.03
CA LEU A 681 3.90 13.62 -4.95
C LEU A 681 3.33 12.19 -5.03
N ARG A 682 2.90 11.74 -6.21
CA ARG A 682 2.35 10.38 -6.41
C ARG A 682 3.37 9.30 -6.13
N ILE A 683 4.61 9.47 -6.59
CA ILE A 683 5.73 8.55 -6.28
C ILE A 683 5.91 8.49 -4.77
N SER A 684 6.00 9.63 -4.09
CA SER A 684 6.24 9.67 -2.63
C SER A 684 5.11 9.03 -1.84
N VAL A 685 3.86 9.21 -2.26
CA VAL A 685 2.70 8.62 -1.59
C VAL A 685 2.60 7.10 -1.83
N ASN A 686 3.06 6.61 -2.98
CA ASN A 686 3.03 5.18 -3.31
C ASN A 686 4.26 4.41 -2.80
N GLU A 687 5.44 5.04 -2.77
CA GLU A 687 6.73 4.40 -2.52
C GLU A 687 7.43 4.92 -1.24
N GLY A 688 7.07 6.12 -0.76
CA GLY A 688 7.76 6.82 0.33
C GLY A 688 7.59 6.27 1.73
N THR A 689 6.87 5.15 1.89
CA THR A 689 6.79 4.42 3.16
C THR A 689 7.92 3.41 3.36
N GLU A 690 8.71 3.08 2.32
CA GLU A 690 9.88 2.19 2.44
C GLU A 690 11.10 2.87 3.12
N GLY A 691 10.98 4.13 3.54
CA GLY A 691 12.04 4.88 4.20
C GLY A 691 13.19 5.09 3.24
N PHE A 692 13.10 6.16 2.45
CA PHE A 692 14.17 6.62 1.55
C PHE A 692 15.43 7.01 2.33
N GLY A 693 16.22 6.01 2.69
CA GLY A 693 17.67 6.08 2.81
C GLY A 693 18.36 5.63 1.51
N MET A 694 17.66 5.71 0.37
CA MET A 694 18.23 5.45 -0.95
C MET A 694 18.50 6.77 -1.68
N ILE A 695 19.56 7.46 -1.24
CA ILE A 695 20.49 8.20 -2.11
C ILE A 695 21.90 7.87 -1.62
#